data_AF-A0AA40CBE9-F1
#
_entry.id   AF-A0AA40CBE9-F1
#
_cell.length_a   1.000
_cell.length_b   1.000
_cell.length_c   1.000
_cell.angle_alpha   90.00
_cell.angle_beta   90.00
_cell.angle_gamma   90.00
#
_symmetry.space_group_name_H-M   'P 1'
#
loop_
_entity.id
_entity.type
_entity.pdbx_description
1 polymer ?
#
loop_
_entity_poly.entity_id
_entity_poly.type
_entity_poly.pdbx_seq_one_letter_code
_entity_poly.pdbx_strand_id
1 'polypeptide(L)'
;MFVGPIAFLANSDASKTQRAFPLRDQPGSLVLDTNFLGITPLNDVESAAHHADCILISGLASHPFGSWHPRGDDKTYMWARDDLPRNLPGVRVCLYGYDTQLIGSSSFQTVPHLARGLIQQLEANGWKGKSCKPLMFLAHSLGGVVLKEALLTLATSSTLQSQTMLSMVKGGIFIEVPSLGMEQSHLSAMVEGQSNERLVRDLSRQSSFLGDQDNRFSGVSFTRHMKLFWAYETSESYTTVLKGQSYDKKGPLKLLVDPDSATCPLIHESPELTIAINRNHSDMVKFIPDDPDLDVIISKLEEISSFKRLPQLRPKDNTLLDSIQVTKDTLEQAAPPLPAQGANRFIKAHRDGSKGEREKAALKVFQDSLDAPDLSLRVSQIEDKFKHTFEWIHDLPAFQKWLTQEGGIFWIHGKPGSGKSTIMKFIYEHPRTWELRHRPLGKAIELKAGFFFYYRGSLLQRSFEGVLRSIIHQILKQRADLISFLSPIIASKDLASFHAKDWTIQELEQCLQLLLHQQHTVLDICFFFDALDEFDGHPDMICRFLSCLAGRSSSSLTRVKVCFSSRPWDVFKKQFGTYPNISLQTLTKLDIRDYCLGSIDVAEPFVKELSAALQDGRVRWPYNLDHLRALLRSFPTELDDYYTWIIHRISMAQRWETFVVLELVVRSTETIGQVSLLELDGALDYASSDTFASGRAVFERGGAQCLPLSRALADARRRVTNSSGGLVEVLDSNRVQLMHQTVYDFVTGLGFKELVLGDLAKITTDNGHSFYSKVFFIGFRFSNRTPYPDSANQELSSVMLHHAATHARLAELSRGHSDKPFLDSIPAGVFSTLTYSGWTALEFAAFAPLVLYLREAVRVSPLSNRRSRKPLLSFALSSWRRSGDNYAILDTVQILLAAGYRVTCDPTIIERAMLLEEEDKESGQNLPIGLVADASSIRLRLVHALMESAVEAGLDAKIQCHQFCMFKEDQHTCSVLHLAPPSLTSWLFDHGMNPNTLDSEGRTPLDYVLQDRFAQADGESCYMAVIYEVCRLLVSRGGRTTLGPRAWAHFTGVGL
;
A
#
# COMPACT_ATOMS: atom_id res chain seq x y z
N MET A 1 26.40 -0.12 -45.21
CA MET A 1 26.89 -1.18 -46.12
C MET A 1 26.33 -2.52 -45.63
N PHE A 2 25.05 -2.79 -45.89
CA PHE A 2 24.44 -4.12 -45.86
C PHE A 2 23.17 -4.00 -46.71
N VAL A 3 23.27 -4.40 -47.98
CA VAL A 3 22.14 -4.54 -48.90
C VAL A 3 22.03 -6.04 -49.17
N GLY A 4 21.29 -6.76 -48.33
CA GLY A 4 21.07 -8.21 -48.44
C GLY A 4 20.34 -8.79 -47.21
N PRO A 5 19.39 -9.73 -47.37
CA PRO A 5 18.44 -10.08 -46.31
C PRO A 5 19.04 -10.97 -45.20
N ILE A 6 18.81 -10.60 -43.95
CA ILE A 6 19.12 -11.41 -42.75
C ILE A 6 18.00 -12.46 -42.54
N ALA A 7 17.79 -13.33 -43.53
CA ALA A 7 16.79 -14.41 -43.45
C ALA A 7 17.29 -15.66 -42.70
N PHE A 8 18.57 -15.68 -42.25
CA PHE A 8 19.25 -16.90 -41.80
C PHE A 8 19.30 -17.14 -40.28
N LEU A 9 18.74 -16.24 -39.45
CA LEU A 9 18.81 -16.34 -37.99
C LEU A 9 17.63 -17.12 -37.36
N ALA A 10 16.58 -17.43 -38.11
CA ALA A 10 15.37 -18.06 -37.55
C ALA A 10 15.47 -19.59 -37.32
N ASN A 11 16.57 -20.23 -37.77
CA ASN A 11 16.80 -21.69 -37.69
C ASN A 11 18.21 -22.03 -37.16
N SER A 12 18.65 -21.39 -36.07
CA SER A 12 19.94 -21.73 -35.44
C SER A 12 19.78 -22.73 -34.29
N ASP A 13 20.65 -23.73 -34.31
CA ASP A 13 20.96 -24.66 -33.23
C ASP A 13 21.28 -23.89 -31.94
N ALA A 14 20.46 -24.07 -30.89
CA ALA A 14 20.53 -23.32 -29.63
C ALA A 14 21.85 -23.51 -28.84
N SER A 15 22.75 -24.37 -29.34
CA SER A 15 24.05 -24.68 -28.74
C SER A 15 25.18 -23.73 -29.14
N LYS A 16 24.99 -22.83 -30.12
CA LYS A 16 26.03 -21.89 -30.60
C LYS A 16 25.66 -20.45 -30.28
N THR A 17 26.44 -19.80 -29.42
CA THR A 17 26.22 -18.41 -28.94
C THR A 17 26.71 -17.33 -29.91
N GLN A 18 27.54 -17.69 -30.88
CA GLN A 18 28.19 -16.77 -31.81
C GLN A 18 28.39 -17.44 -33.18
N ARG A 19 28.08 -16.73 -34.26
CA ARG A 19 28.34 -17.19 -35.63
C ARG A 19 29.32 -16.28 -36.35
N ALA A 20 30.50 -16.81 -36.65
CA ALA A 20 31.58 -16.10 -37.34
C ALA A 20 31.42 -16.22 -38.87
N PHE A 21 31.40 -15.09 -39.56
CA PHE A 21 31.41 -14.99 -41.02
C PHE A 21 32.76 -14.44 -41.46
N PRO A 22 33.56 -15.18 -42.23
CA PRO A 22 34.83 -14.66 -42.75
C PRO A 22 34.55 -13.50 -43.70
N LEU A 23 35.18 -12.35 -43.45
CA LEU A 23 35.11 -11.20 -44.36
C LEU A 23 35.97 -11.53 -45.59
N ARG A 24 35.41 -11.38 -46.81
CA ARG A 24 36.22 -11.47 -48.02
C ARG A 24 37.22 -10.30 -48.00
N ASP A 25 38.50 -10.62 -48.18
CA ASP A 25 39.62 -9.68 -48.37
C ASP A 25 40.07 -8.87 -47.14
N GLN A 26 39.73 -9.27 -45.91
CA GLN A 26 40.33 -8.73 -44.67
C GLN A 26 40.61 -9.83 -43.62
N PRO A 27 41.68 -9.72 -42.82
CA PRO A 27 41.89 -10.61 -41.68
C PRO A 27 40.88 -10.27 -40.56
N GLY A 28 39.75 -10.98 -40.55
CA GLY A 28 38.73 -10.86 -39.50
C GLY A 28 37.46 -11.63 -39.83
N SER A 29 36.74 -12.06 -38.80
CA SER A 29 35.40 -12.65 -38.93
C SER A 29 34.36 -11.74 -38.29
N LEU A 30 33.27 -11.45 -39.01
CA LEU A 30 32.09 -10.82 -38.45
C LEU A 30 31.41 -11.83 -37.53
N VAL A 31 31.36 -11.55 -36.23
CA VAL A 31 30.70 -12.42 -35.25
C VAL A 31 29.31 -11.86 -34.97
N LEU A 32 28.28 -12.62 -35.35
CA LEU A 32 26.89 -12.31 -35.02
C LEU A 32 26.52 -13.00 -33.70
N ASP A 33 26.09 -12.21 -32.72
CA ASP A 33 25.40 -12.69 -31.52
C ASP A 33 24.02 -13.21 -31.95
N THR A 34 23.75 -14.47 -31.62
CA THR A 34 22.49 -15.13 -31.95
C THR A 34 21.49 -15.07 -30.81
N ASN A 35 21.88 -14.63 -29.61
CA ASN A 35 21.03 -14.64 -28.41
C ASN A 35 20.46 -13.26 -28.07
N PHE A 36 21.12 -12.18 -28.50
CA PHE A 36 20.66 -10.79 -28.31
C PHE A 36 20.43 -10.43 -26.84
N LEU A 37 21.28 -10.93 -25.94
CA LEU A 37 21.22 -10.61 -24.50
C LEU A 37 21.85 -9.24 -24.24
N GLY A 38 21.24 -8.44 -23.37
CA GLY A 38 21.62 -7.04 -23.16
C GLY A 38 20.99 -6.10 -24.19
N ILE A 39 21.60 -4.94 -24.40
CA ILE A 39 21.06 -3.90 -25.29
C ILE A 39 21.61 -4.05 -26.70
N THR A 40 20.73 -4.20 -27.70
CA THR A 40 21.10 -4.30 -29.11
C THR A 40 20.39 -3.22 -29.94
N PRO A 41 21.09 -2.25 -30.55
CA PRO A 41 20.48 -1.27 -31.45
C PRO A 41 20.04 -1.94 -32.77
N LEU A 42 18.88 -1.55 -33.29
CA LEU A 42 18.32 -2.07 -34.55
C LEU A 42 18.56 -1.14 -35.75
N ASN A 43 18.79 0.15 -35.49
CA ASN A 43 19.06 1.14 -36.51
C ASN A 43 20.16 2.11 -36.07
N ASP A 44 20.85 2.67 -37.05
CA ASP A 44 21.76 3.79 -36.85
C ASP A 44 21.00 5.11 -36.99
N VAL A 45 21.36 6.09 -36.16
CA VAL A 45 20.81 7.44 -36.21
C VAL A 45 21.96 8.44 -36.23
N GLU A 46 21.95 9.37 -37.17
CA GLU A 46 22.95 10.43 -37.24
C GLU A 46 22.92 11.28 -35.95
N SER A 47 24.10 11.57 -35.39
CA SER A 47 24.20 12.24 -34.08
C SER A 47 23.51 13.62 -34.04
N ALA A 48 23.41 14.30 -35.18
CA ALA A 48 22.71 15.59 -35.29
C ALA A 48 21.18 15.46 -35.25
N ALA A 49 20.63 14.34 -35.73
CA ALA A 49 19.19 14.07 -35.77
C ALA A 49 18.69 13.23 -34.57
N HIS A 50 19.60 12.59 -33.82
CA HIS A 50 19.25 11.71 -32.70
C HIS A 50 18.65 12.48 -31.52
N HIS A 51 17.37 12.28 -31.25
CA HIS A 51 16.65 13.00 -30.18
C HIS A 51 16.00 12.12 -29.11
N ALA A 52 15.81 10.81 -29.35
CA ALA A 52 15.30 9.87 -28.35
C ALA A 52 15.75 8.42 -28.61
N ASP A 53 15.64 7.58 -27.60
CA ASP A 53 15.85 6.13 -27.67
C ASP A 53 14.55 5.40 -27.29
N CYS A 54 14.17 4.37 -28.06
CA CYS A 54 13.04 3.49 -27.78
C CYS A 54 13.56 2.08 -27.48
N ILE A 55 13.23 1.54 -26.30
CA ILE A 55 13.73 0.24 -25.84
C ILE A 55 12.58 -0.77 -25.80
N LEU A 56 12.75 -1.85 -26.54
CA LEU A 56 11.82 -2.97 -26.65
C LEU A 56 12.27 -4.07 -25.70
N ILE A 57 11.40 -4.41 -24.74
CA ILE A 57 11.67 -5.41 -23.70
C ILE A 57 10.75 -6.60 -23.90
N SER A 58 11.35 -7.76 -24.18
CA SER A 58 10.60 -8.99 -24.47
C SER A 58 10.12 -9.70 -23.20
N GLY A 59 9.16 -10.62 -23.36
CA GLY A 59 8.55 -11.39 -22.27
C GLY A 59 9.30 -12.66 -21.84
N LEU A 60 8.65 -13.46 -21.00
CA LEU A 60 9.18 -14.71 -20.43
C LEU A 60 9.56 -15.72 -21.52
N ALA A 61 10.71 -16.36 -21.36
CA ALA A 61 11.18 -17.47 -22.20
C ALA A 61 11.19 -17.15 -23.70
N SER A 62 11.45 -15.89 -24.04
CA SER A 62 11.31 -15.38 -25.39
C SER A 62 12.65 -14.96 -25.99
N HIS A 63 12.80 -15.15 -27.31
CA HIS A 63 14.00 -14.73 -28.03
C HIS A 63 13.90 -13.22 -28.33
N PRO A 64 14.82 -12.36 -27.86
CA PRO A 64 14.65 -10.91 -27.91
C PRO A 64 14.37 -10.36 -29.31
N PHE A 65 15.08 -10.83 -30.34
CA PHE A 65 14.81 -10.43 -31.73
C PHE A 65 13.55 -11.10 -32.30
N GLY A 66 13.26 -12.35 -31.88
CA GLY A 66 12.20 -13.17 -32.46
C GLY A 66 10.80 -12.80 -31.94
N SER A 67 10.72 -12.26 -30.73
CA SER A 67 9.46 -11.82 -30.11
C SER A 67 8.76 -10.74 -30.92
N TRP A 68 9.53 -9.84 -31.53
CA TRP A 68 9.05 -8.70 -32.30
C TRP A 68 9.02 -8.96 -33.81
N HIS A 69 9.29 -10.19 -34.25
CA HIS A 69 9.39 -10.53 -35.66
C HIS A 69 8.09 -11.22 -36.16
N PRO A 70 7.58 -10.88 -37.35
CA PRO A 70 6.34 -11.46 -37.88
C PRO A 70 6.38 -12.97 -38.03
N ARG A 71 5.20 -13.61 -37.97
CA ARG A 71 5.07 -15.02 -38.36
C ARG A 71 5.12 -15.16 -39.88
N GLY A 72 5.59 -16.32 -40.35
CA GLY A 72 5.76 -16.61 -41.78
C GLY A 72 7.18 -17.06 -42.13
N ASP A 73 7.34 -17.57 -43.34
CA ASP A 73 8.62 -18.08 -43.86
C ASP A 73 9.56 -16.94 -44.31
N ASP A 74 8.98 -15.81 -44.70
CA ASP A 74 9.74 -14.62 -45.03
C ASP A 74 10.23 -13.92 -43.75
N LYS A 75 11.55 -13.95 -43.56
CA LYS A 75 12.25 -13.35 -42.41
C LYS A 75 12.93 -12.03 -42.74
N THR A 76 12.64 -11.44 -43.90
CA THR A 76 13.31 -10.23 -44.36
C THR A 76 12.84 -8.96 -43.67
N TYR A 77 11.59 -8.91 -43.22
CA TYR A 77 10.96 -7.74 -42.62
C TYR A 77 10.83 -7.81 -41.09
N MET A 78 11.13 -6.72 -40.38
CA MET A 78 10.98 -6.59 -38.93
C MET A 78 10.53 -5.17 -38.59
N TRP A 79 9.27 -5.02 -38.16
CA TRP A 79 8.60 -3.72 -38.03
C TRP A 79 9.34 -2.73 -37.12
N ALA A 80 9.95 -3.19 -36.02
CA ALA A 80 10.68 -2.30 -35.12
C ALA A 80 12.02 -1.82 -35.69
N ARG A 81 12.59 -2.52 -36.69
CA ARG A 81 13.77 -2.11 -37.46
C ARG A 81 13.38 -1.27 -38.68
N ASP A 82 12.29 -1.63 -39.34
CA ASP A 82 11.98 -1.15 -40.69
C ASP A 82 10.98 0.01 -40.73
N ASP A 83 9.98 0.02 -39.82
CA ASP A 83 8.90 1.03 -39.81
C ASP A 83 9.01 2.00 -38.64
N LEU A 84 9.40 1.55 -37.44
CA LEU A 84 9.60 2.47 -36.31
C LEU A 84 10.60 3.59 -36.66
N PRO A 85 11.79 3.33 -37.22
CA PRO A 85 12.71 4.42 -37.59
C PRO A 85 12.23 5.27 -38.77
N ARG A 86 11.37 4.71 -39.65
CA ARG A 86 10.81 5.44 -40.79
C ARG A 86 9.76 6.45 -40.33
N ASN A 87 8.91 6.04 -39.39
CA ASN A 87 7.81 6.85 -38.88
C ASN A 87 8.24 7.77 -37.73
N LEU A 88 9.29 7.38 -36.98
CA LEU A 88 9.90 8.17 -35.91
C LEU A 88 11.34 8.57 -36.27
N PRO A 89 11.55 9.47 -37.26
CA PRO A 89 12.89 9.88 -37.66
C PRO A 89 13.66 10.49 -36.49
N GLY A 90 14.93 10.11 -36.34
CA GLY A 90 15.78 10.56 -35.23
C GLY A 90 15.62 9.77 -33.93
N VAL A 91 14.77 8.74 -33.89
CA VAL A 91 14.67 7.79 -32.77
C VAL A 91 15.53 6.56 -33.05
N ARG A 92 16.34 6.17 -32.07
CA ARG A 92 17.09 4.90 -32.12
C ARG A 92 16.31 3.83 -31.37
N VAL A 93 16.04 2.72 -32.05
CA VAL A 93 15.32 1.58 -31.52
C VAL A 93 16.33 0.54 -31.04
N CYS A 94 16.15 0.07 -29.81
CA CYS A 94 17.00 -0.95 -29.19
C CYS A 94 16.16 -2.10 -28.66
N LEU A 95 16.66 -3.32 -28.80
CA LEU A 95 16.16 -4.49 -28.08
C LEU A 95 16.87 -4.57 -26.73
N TYR A 96 16.15 -5.01 -25.70
CA TYR A 96 16.72 -5.48 -24.45
C TYR A 96 16.34 -6.94 -24.21
N GLY A 97 17.36 -7.81 -24.22
CA GLY A 97 17.22 -9.23 -23.95
C GLY A 97 17.76 -9.64 -22.58
N TYR A 98 17.11 -10.61 -21.95
CA TYR A 98 17.52 -11.19 -20.68
C TYR A 98 17.11 -12.67 -20.63
N ASP A 99 17.90 -13.49 -19.92
CA ASP A 99 17.69 -14.94 -19.90
C ASP A 99 16.60 -15.32 -18.89
N THR A 100 15.53 -15.92 -19.41
CA THR A 100 14.43 -16.50 -18.62
C THR A 100 14.00 -17.85 -19.18
N GLN A 101 14.96 -18.64 -19.65
CA GLN A 101 14.71 -20.00 -20.11
C GLN A 101 13.93 -20.80 -19.05
N LEU A 102 12.89 -21.52 -19.49
CA LEU A 102 12.01 -22.28 -18.59
C LEU A 102 12.63 -23.64 -18.20
N ILE A 103 13.03 -24.43 -19.19
CA ILE A 103 13.48 -25.81 -18.98
C ILE A 103 15.00 -25.88 -18.93
N GLY A 104 15.54 -26.56 -17.92
CA GLY A 104 16.97 -26.79 -17.74
C GLY A 104 17.72 -25.56 -17.24
N SER A 105 17.01 -24.59 -16.66
CA SER A 105 17.62 -23.37 -16.13
C SER A 105 18.20 -23.61 -14.74
N SER A 106 19.45 -23.21 -14.54
CA SER A 106 20.08 -23.12 -13.22
C SER A 106 19.98 -21.72 -12.59
N SER A 107 19.26 -20.79 -13.24
CA SER A 107 19.09 -19.42 -12.76
C SER A 107 17.96 -19.35 -11.73
N PHE A 108 18.21 -18.67 -10.61
CA PHE A 108 17.23 -18.37 -9.56
C PHE A 108 16.80 -16.89 -9.59
N GLN A 109 17.04 -16.20 -10.71
CA GLN A 109 16.70 -14.78 -10.84
C GLN A 109 15.20 -14.55 -10.63
N THR A 110 14.89 -13.43 -9.99
CA THR A 110 13.53 -12.95 -9.71
C THR A 110 13.32 -11.63 -10.43
N VAL A 111 12.10 -11.12 -10.45
CA VAL A 111 11.79 -9.81 -11.07
C VAL A 111 12.72 -8.70 -10.57
N PRO A 112 12.97 -8.51 -9.25
CA PRO A 112 13.94 -7.51 -8.78
C PRO A 112 15.37 -7.71 -9.31
N HIS A 113 15.83 -8.96 -9.46
CA HIS A 113 17.16 -9.24 -10.05
C HIS A 113 17.21 -8.82 -11.52
N LEU A 114 16.17 -9.14 -12.30
CA LEU A 114 16.07 -8.78 -13.72
C LEU A 114 15.97 -7.25 -13.91
N ALA A 115 15.22 -6.57 -13.04
CA ALA A 115 15.06 -5.12 -13.03
C ALA A 115 16.38 -4.40 -12.75
N ARG A 116 17.17 -4.90 -11.80
CA ARG A 116 18.51 -4.38 -11.54
C ARG A 116 19.44 -4.63 -12.72
N GLY A 117 19.32 -5.77 -13.40
CA GLY A 117 20.05 -6.06 -14.64
C GLY A 117 19.75 -5.04 -15.75
N LEU A 118 18.47 -4.70 -15.94
CA LEU A 118 18.06 -3.67 -16.91
C LEU A 118 18.70 -2.31 -16.59
N ILE A 119 18.62 -1.86 -15.33
CA ILE A 119 19.23 -0.59 -14.90
C ILE A 119 20.74 -0.59 -15.17
N GLN A 120 21.45 -1.67 -14.81
CA GLN A 120 22.89 -1.78 -15.04
C GLN A 120 23.25 -1.75 -16.53
N GLN A 121 22.43 -2.36 -17.39
CA GLN A 121 22.63 -2.33 -18.84
C GLN A 121 22.39 -0.93 -19.40
N LEU A 122 21.38 -0.21 -18.93
CA LEU A 122 21.18 1.20 -19.28
C LEU A 122 22.36 2.08 -18.83
N GLU A 123 22.88 1.85 -17.62
CA GLU A 123 24.05 2.58 -17.11
C GLU A 123 25.31 2.29 -17.93
N ALA A 124 25.54 1.03 -18.30
CA ALA A 124 26.69 0.59 -19.08
C ALA A 124 26.69 1.18 -20.49
N ASN A 125 25.50 1.38 -21.07
CA ASN A 125 25.32 1.90 -22.42
C ASN A 125 25.10 3.43 -22.47
N GLY A 126 25.42 4.14 -21.38
CA GLY A 126 25.60 5.60 -21.41
C GLY A 126 24.40 6.42 -20.92
N TRP A 127 23.29 5.80 -20.50
CA TRP A 127 22.12 6.51 -19.95
C TRP A 127 22.32 7.05 -18.51
N LYS A 128 23.58 7.08 -18.04
CA LYS A 128 24.02 7.80 -16.82
C LYS A 128 24.74 9.13 -17.11
N GLY A 129 25.04 9.43 -18.38
CA GLY A 129 25.83 10.59 -18.80
C GLY A 129 24.99 11.83 -19.13
N LYS A 130 25.60 13.03 -19.13
CA LYS A 130 24.91 14.31 -19.44
C LYS A 130 24.36 14.41 -20.87
N SER A 131 24.81 13.53 -21.77
CA SER A 131 24.38 13.45 -23.17
C SER A 131 23.30 12.40 -23.42
N CYS A 132 22.74 11.78 -22.37
CA CYS A 132 21.70 10.76 -22.50
C CYS A 132 20.46 11.34 -23.20
N LYS A 133 19.92 10.58 -24.14
CA LYS A 133 18.68 10.95 -24.82
C LYS A 133 17.47 10.47 -23.99
N PRO A 134 16.33 11.15 -24.11
CA PRO A 134 15.06 10.68 -23.58
C PRO A 134 14.77 9.22 -23.95
N LEU A 135 14.20 8.47 -23.01
CA LEU A 135 13.90 7.05 -23.10
C LEU A 135 12.39 6.82 -23.25
N MET A 136 12.02 5.94 -24.17
CA MET A 136 10.68 5.40 -24.33
C MET A 136 10.76 3.88 -24.27
N PHE A 137 9.69 3.23 -23.82
CA PHE A 137 9.68 1.79 -23.69
C PHE A 137 8.49 1.14 -24.41
N LEU A 138 8.73 -0.02 -25.00
CA LEU A 138 7.72 -0.99 -25.39
C LEU A 138 8.01 -2.26 -24.59
N ALA A 139 7.15 -2.62 -23.65
CA ALA A 139 7.43 -3.73 -22.75
C ALA A 139 6.33 -4.77 -22.81
N HIS A 140 6.68 -5.97 -23.27
CA HIS A 140 5.74 -7.08 -23.46
C HIS A 140 5.80 -8.06 -22.29
N SER A 141 4.64 -8.47 -21.77
CA SER A 141 4.49 -9.54 -20.78
C SER A 141 5.42 -9.33 -19.56
N LEU A 142 6.21 -10.34 -19.15
CA LEU A 142 7.19 -10.23 -18.05
C LEU A 142 8.13 -9.01 -18.20
N GLY A 143 8.42 -8.58 -19.43
CA GLY A 143 9.23 -7.40 -19.69
C GLY A 143 8.65 -6.13 -19.10
N GLY A 144 7.32 -6.00 -19.08
CA GLY A 144 6.63 -4.88 -18.44
C GLY A 144 6.71 -4.93 -16.91
N VAL A 145 6.60 -6.12 -16.32
CA VAL A 145 6.76 -6.34 -14.88
C VAL A 145 8.18 -5.96 -14.44
N VAL A 146 9.19 -6.35 -15.24
CA VAL A 146 10.59 -5.97 -15.03
C VAL A 146 10.80 -4.46 -15.15
N LEU A 147 10.17 -3.82 -16.15
CA LEU A 147 10.24 -2.37 -16.33
C LEU A 147 9.59 -1.62 -15.15
N LYS A 148 8.41 -2.05 -14.68
CA LYS A 148 7.74 -1.45 -13.51
C LYS A 148 8.65 -1.50 -12.29
N GLU A 149 9.25 -2.65 -11.99
CA GLU A 149 10.20 -2.78 -10.87
C GLU A 149 11.45 -1.92 -11.06
N ALA A 150 11.96 -1.82 -12.28
CA ALA A 150 13.14 -1.00 -12.58
C ALA A 150 12.86 0.48 -12.35
N LEU A 151 11.70 0.98 -12.81
CA LEU A 151 11.27 2.35 -12.58
C LEU A 151 11.05 2.63 -11.09
N LEU A 152 10.43 1.70 -10.36
CA LEU A 152 10.28 1.77 -8.90
C LEU A 152 11.64 1.80 -8.18
N THR A 153 12.58 0.97 -8.61
CA THR A 153 13.95 0.94 -8.06
C THR A 153 14.68 2.24 -8.33
N LEU A 154 14.53 2.82 -9.52
CA LEU A 154 15.09 4.13 -9.84
C LEU A 154 14.44 5.26 -9.03
N ALA A 155 13.14 5.20 -8.79
CA ALA A 155 12.39 6.19 -8.03
C ALA A 155 12.68 6.17 -6.53
N THR A 156 12.94 4.98 -5.98
CA THR A 156 13.30 4.78 -4.57
C THR A 156 14.81 4.99 -4.31
N SER A 157 15.62 5.09 -5.37
CA SER A 157 17.05 5.34 -5.28
C SER A 157 17.36 6.79 -4.90
N SER A 158 18.22 6.97 -3.90
CA SER A 158 18.70 8.28 -3.45
C SER A 158 19.81 8.86 -4.33
N THR A 159 20.31 8.09 -5.30
CA THR A 159 21.45 8.53 -6.13
C THR A 159 21.02 9.51 -7.23
N LEU A 160 21.84 10.54 -7.47
CA LEU A 160 21.60 11.52 -8.52
C LEU A 160 21.54 10.87 -9.91
N GLN A 161 22.31 9.80 -10.14
CA GLN A 161 22.36 9.08 -11.41
C GLN A 161 21.03 8.37 -11.69
N SER A 162 20.47 7.65 -10.71
CA SER A 162 19.16 7.01 -10.84
C SER A 162 18.05 8.04 -11.02
N GLN A 163 18.07 9.14 -10.26
CA GLN A 163 17.11 10.24 -10.43
C GLN A 163 17.21 10.88 -11.81
N THR A 164 18.44 11.04 -12.34
CA THR A 164 18.67 11.57 -13.69
C THR A 164 18.16 10.60 -14.75
N MET A 165 18.42 9.30 -14.60
CA MET A 165 17.93 8.29 -15.53
C MET A 165 16.40 8.22 -15.55
N LEU A 166 15.76 8.20 -14.37
CA LEU A 166 14.31 8.28 -14.24
C LEU A 166 13.76 9.57 -14.88
N SER A 167 14.48 10.68 -14.66
CA SER A 167 14.24 11.96 -15.31
C SER A 167 14.52 11.95 -16.82
N MET A 168 14.90 10.84 -17.45
CA MET A 168 15.01 10.76 -18.91
C MET A 168 13.91 9.90 -19.53
N VAL A 169 13.19 9.13 -18.72
CA VAL A 169 12.06 8.33 -19.17
C VAL A 169 10.85 9.21 -19.50
N LYS A 170 10.40 9.19 -20.75
CA LYS A 170 9.24 9.93 -21.26
C LYS A 170 7.93 9.17 -21.07
N GLY A 171 8.01 7.85 -21.08
CA GLY A 171 6.84 7.00 -21.03
C GLY A 171 7.09 5.66 -21.70
N GLY A 172 6.01 4.95 -21.97
CA GLY A 172 6.06 3.66 -22.63
C GLY A 172 4.69 3.03 -22.81
N ILE A 173 4.67 1.96 -23.59
CA ILE A 173 3.49 1.14 -23.82
C ILE A 173 3.75 -0.22 -23.17
N PHE A 174 2.90 -0.55 -22.20
CA PHE A 174 2.85 -1.85 -21.57
C PHE A 174 1.93 -2.74 -22.39
N ILE A 175 2.45 -3.85 -22.88
CA ILE A 175 1.74 -4.72 -23.80
C ILE A 175 1.54 -6.07 -23.10
N GLU A 176 0.30 -6.42 -22.75
CA GLU A 176 -0.07 -7.68 -22.06
C GLU A 176 0.73 -7.97 -20.79
N VAL A 177 0.94 -6.92 -20.01
CA VAL A 177 1.74 -7.03 -18.79
C VAL A 177 0.86 -7.61 -17.70
N PRO A 178 1.18 -8.79 -17.13
CA PRO A 178 0.32 -9.47 -16.18
C PRO A 178 0.41 -8.80 -14.80
N SER A 179 -0.17 -7.62 -14.66
CA SER A 179 -0.02 -6.77 -13.49
C SER A 179 -0.86 -7.25 -12.31
N LEU A 180 -1.93 -8.01 -12.59
CA LEU A 180 -2.73 -8.75 -11.60
C LEU A 180 -2.60 -10.29 -11.78
N GLY A 181 -1.59 -10.72 -12.54
CA GLY A 181 -1.24 -12.12 -12.79
C GLY A 181 -1.77 -12.70 -14.10
N MET A 182 -1.35 -13.93 -14.42
CA MET A 182 -1.70 -14.62 -15.67
C MET A 182 -2.02 -16.12 -15.47
N GLU A 183 -2.63 -16.73 -16.48
CA GLU A 183 -2.76 -18.19 -16.58
C GLU A 183 -1.39 -18.81 -16.88
N GLN A 184 -0.78 -19.41 -15.86
CA GLN A 184 0.57 -19.95 -15.93
C GLN A 184 0.66 -21.44 -15.58
N SER A 185 -0.47 -22.14 -15.42
CA SER A 185 -0.47 -23.55 -14.96
C SER A 185 0.38 -24.47 -15.83
N HIS A 186 0.35 -24.25 -17.15
CA HIS A 186 1.14 -24.96 -18.13
C HIS A 186 2.65 -24.65 -18.04
N LEU A 187 3.03 -23.46 -17.56
CA LEU A 187 4.41 -23.05 -17.32
C LEU A 187 4.94 -23.61 -15.99
N SER A 188 4.12 -23.62 -14.94
CA SER A 188 4.46 -24.27 -13.65
C SER A 188 4.89 -25.72 -13.85
N ALA A 189 4.17 -26.48 -14.67
CA ALA A 189 4.52 -27.86 -14.99
C ALA A 189 5.86 -28.00 -15.74
N MET A 190 6.36 -26.94 -16.38
CA MET A 190 7.66 -26.95 -17.08
C MET A 190 8.83 -26.63 -16.14
N VAL A 191 8.58 -26.00 -15.00
CA VAL A 191 9.60 -25.50 -14.06
C VAL A 191 9.55 -26.15 -12.68
N GLU A 192 8.62 -27.07 -12.45
CA GLU A 192 8.46 -27.76 -11.17
C GLU A 192 9.79 -28.40 -10.71
N GLY A 193 10.26 -28.01 -9.52
CA GLY A 193 11.52 -28.49 -8.95
C GLY A 193 12.79 -27.85 -9.53
N GLN A 194 12.68 -26.83 -10.40
CA GLN A 194 13.81 -26.07 -10.95
C GLN A 194 14.04 -24.76 -10.18
N SER A 195 15.23 -24.16 -10.36
CA SER A 195 15.63 -22.95 -9.63
C SER A 195 14.81 -21.70 -9.99
N ASN A 196 14.23 -21.68 -11.19
CA ASN A 196 13.42 -20.59 -11.72
C ASN A 196 11.91 -20.71 -11.40
N GLU A 197 11.48 -21.74 -10.65
CA GLU A 197 10.07 -21.99 -10.31
C GLU A 197 9.41 -20.75 -9.67
N ARG A 198 10.16 -20.05 -8.80
CA ARG A 198 9.68 -18.83 -8.15
C ARG A 198 9.30 -17.73 -9.15
N LEU A 199 10.09 -17.52 -10.20
CA LEU A 199 9.84 -16.48 -11.19
C LEU A 199 8.50 -16.68 -11.91
N VAL A 200 8.20 -17.94 -12.24
CA VAL A 200 6.94 -18.34 -12.90
C VAL A 200 5.77 -18.28 -11.93
N ARG A 201 5.96 -18.72 -10.68
CA ARG A 201 4.94 -18.63 -9.63
C ARG A 201 4.55 -17.19 -9.31
N ASP A 202 5.52 -16.28 -9.28
CA ASP A 202 5.28 -14.87 -9.01
C ASP A 202 4.40 -14.20 -10.09
N LEU A 203 4.28 -14.79 -11.29
CA LEU A 203 3.39 -14.34 -12.37
C LEU A 203 1.93 -14.84 -12.23
N SER A 204 1.65 -15.71 -11.27
CA SER A 204 0.30 -16.24 -11.09
C SER A 204 -0.67 -15.17 -10.55
N ARG A 205 -1.97 -15.31 -10.87
CA ARG A 205 -3.06 -14.51 -10.23
C ARG A 205 -3.18 -14.69 -8.70
N GLN A 206 -2.40 -15.60 -8.12
CA GLN A 206 -2.37 -15.89 -6.68
C GLN A 206 -1.21 -15.18 -5.99
N SER A 207 -0.31 -14.57 -6.75
CA SER A 207 0.87 -13.89 -6.26
C SER A 207 0.51 -12.49 -5.77
N SER A 208 0.77 -12.20 -4.50
CA SER A 208 0.64 -10.83 -3.97
C SER A 208 1.68 -9.87 -4.56
N PHE A 209 2.81 -10.39 -5.06
CA PHE A 209 3.93 -9.60 -5.56
C PHE A 209 3.52 -8.63 -6.66
N LEU A 210 2.72 -9.09 -7.64
CA LEU A 210 2.32 -8.27 -8.78
C LEU A 210 1.35 -7.15 -8.37
N GLY A 211 0.35 -7.48 -7.53
CA GLY A 211 -0.56 -6.49 -6.98
C GLY A 211 0.16 -5.44 -6.12
N ASP A 212 1.10 -5.85 -5.26
CA ASP A 212 1.90 -4.92 -4.45
C ASP A 212 2.81 -4.04 -5.31
N GLN A 213 3.44 -4.61 -6.33
CA GLN A 213 4.25 -3.86 -7.29
C GLN A 213 3.40 -2.83 -8.03
N ASP A 214 2.22 -3.23 -8.50
CA ASP A 214 1.37 -2.35 -9.28
C ASP A 214 0.80 -1.21 -8.42
N ASN A 215 0.34 -1.50 -7.20
CA ASN A 215 -0.08 -0.49 -6.23
C ASN A 215 1.03 0.55 -5.98
N ARG A 216 2.28 0.08 -5.83
CA ARG A 216 3.45 0.96 -5.69
C ARG A 216 3.71 1.73 -6.97
N PHE A 217 3.60 1.12 -8.15
CA PHE A 217 3.85 1.78 -9.43
C PHE A 217 2.83 2.91 -9.66
N SER A 218 1.55 2.61 -9.50
CA SER A 218 0.44 3.56 -9.67
C SER A 218 0.43 4.66 -8.61
N GLY A 219 0.86 4.35 -7.37
CA GLY A 219 0.87 5.28 -6.24
C GLY A 219 2.02 6.30 -6.20
N VAL A 220 3.01 6.24 -7.10
CA VAL A 220 4.20 7.09 -7.00
C VAL A 220 4.14 8.28 -7.98
N SER A 221 4.32 9.50 -7.45
CA SER A 221 4.24 10.77 -8.20
C SER A 221 5.06 10.90 -9.49
N PHE A 222 6.08 10.07 -9.75
CA PHE A 222 6.87 10.16 -10.98
C PHE A 222 6.09 9.69 -12.22
N THR A 223 5.10 8.80 -12.05
CA THR A 223 4.26 8.31 -13.17
C THR A 223 3.46 9.44 -13.79
N ARG A 224 3.11 10.47 -13.00
CA ARG A 224 2.48 11.72 -13.47
C ARG A 224 3.35 12.53 -14.46
N HIS A 225 4.64 12.22 -14.57
CA HIS A 225 5.58 12.86 -15.50
C HIS A 225 5.90 12.01 -16.73
N MET A 226 5.16 10.92 -16.93
CA MET A 226 5.31 9.98 -18.03
C MET A 226 3.97 9.85 -18.77
N LYS A 227 4.03 9.60 -20.08
CA LYS A 227 2.86 9.20 -20.85
C LYS A 227 2.87 7.67 -20.99
N LEU A 228 1.92 7.00 -20.34
CA LEU A 228 1.85 5.54 -20.29
C LEU A 228 0.58 5.06 -21.00
N PHE A 229 0.69 3.93 -21.69
CA PHE A 229 -0.43 3.26 -22.36
C PHE A 229 -0.38 1.76 -22.07
N TRP A 230 -1.55 1.11 -22.10
CA TRP A 230 -1.71 -0.32 -21.81
C TRP A 230 -2.44 -1.03 -22.94
N ALA A 231 -1.81 -2.04 -23.54
CA ALA A 231 -2.38 -2.84 -24.60
C ALA A 231 -2.76 -4.25 -24.10
N TYR A 232 -3.89 -4.78 -24.56
CA TYR A 232 -4.42 -6.09 -24.15
C TYR A 232 -4.86 -6.97 -25.34
N GLU A 233 -4.79 -8.30 -25.19
CA GLU A 233 -5.30 -9.27 -26.17
C GLU A 233 -6.82 -9.29 -26.22
N THR A 234 -7.37 -9.56 -27.41
CA THR A 234 -8.79 -9.92 -27.57
C THR A 234 -8.98 -11.28 -28.26
N SER A 235 -7.94 -12.12 -28.32
CA SER A 235 -8.02 -13.50 -28.81
C SER A 235 -7.24 -14.47 -27.92
N GLU A 236 -7.71 -15.71 -27.78
CA GLU A 236 -7.06 -16.71 -26.93
C GLU A 236 -5.76 -17.27 -27.53
N SER A 237 -4.83 -17.70 -26.67
CA SER A 237 -3.59 -18.37 -27.05
C SER A 237 -3.64 -19.88 -26.75
N TYR A 238 -2.97 -20.68 -27.57
CA TYR A 238 -2.76 -22.09 -27.26
C TYR A 238 -1.83 -22.25 -26.05
N THR A 239 -2.28 -22.99 -25.04
CA THR A 239 -1.41 -23.41 -23.92
C THR A 239 -0.40 -24.46 -24.36
N THR A 240 0.63 -24.66 -23.55
CA THR A 240 1.68 -25.64 -23.83
C THR A 240 1.32 -26.99 -23.21
N VAL A 241 1.46 -28.08 -23.97
CA VAL A 241 1.22 -29.46 -23.50
C VAL A 241 2.44 -30.33 -23.75
N LEU A 242 2.70 -31.26 -22.83
CA LEU A 242 3.78 -32.24 -22.98
C LEU A 242 3.38 -33.30 -24.01
N LYS A 243 4.16 -33.45 -25.07
CA LYS A 243 3.98 -34.48 -26.11
C LYS A 243 5.27 -35.29 -26.26
N GLY A 244 5.32 -36.45 -25.60
CA GLY A 244 6.53 -37.27 -25.52
C GLY A 244 7.59 -36.64 -24.61
N GLN A 245 8.78 -36.36 -25.14
CA GLN A 245 9.87 -35.66 -24.44
C GLN A 245 9.96 -34.16 -24.79
N SER A 246 9.02 -33.63 -25.58
CA SER A 246 9.00 -32.24 -26.05
C SER A 246 7.68 -31.55 -25.72
N TYR A 247 7.72 -30.24 -25.54
CA TYR A 247 6.55 -29.42 -25.28
C TYR A 247 6.00 -28.85 -26.60
N ASP A 248 4.69 -28.99 -26.84
CA ASP A 248 4.00 -28.52 -28.05
C ASP A 248 3.00 -27.40 -27.69
N LYS A 249 2.98 -26.31 -28.47
CA LYS A 249 2.07 -25.16 -28.30
C LYS A 249 0.73 -25.41 -29.00
N LYS A 250 0.11 -26.55 -28.69
CA LYS A 250 -1.17 -27.03 -29.24
C LYS A 250 -2.10 -27.55 -28.13
N GLY A 251 -1.91 -27.06 -26.91
CA GLY A 251 -2.81 -27.31 -25.80
C GLY A 251 -4.18 -26.66 -26.00
N PRO A 252 -5.08 -26.69 -25.00
CA PRO A 252 -6.32 -25.93 -25.06
C PRO A 252 -6.04 -24.42 -25.24
N LEU A 253 -6.93 -23.74 -25.97
CA LEU A 253 -6.95 -22.28 -26.04
C LEU A 253 -7.33 -21.73 -24.66
N LYS A 254 -6.60 -20.71 -24.22
CA LYS A 254 -6.90 -19.93 -23.03
C LYS A 254 -6.50 -18.46 -23.25
N LEU A 255 -7.26 -17.57 -22.64
CA LEU A 255 -6.80 -16.20 -22.39
C LEU A 255 -5.68 -16.25 -21.35
N LEU A 256 -4.48 -15.79 -21.70
CA LEU A 256 -3.31 -15.91 -20.81
C LEU A 256 -3.29 -14.74 -19.84
N VAL A 257 -3.52 -13.53 -20.33
CA VAL A 257 -3.61 -12.33 -19.51
C VAL A 257 -4.96 -11.68 -19.77
N ASP A 258 -5.80 -11.61 -18.75
CA ASP A 258 -7.08 -10.92 -18.85
C ASP A 258 -6.89 -9.40 -19.00
N PRO A 259 -7.85 -8.70 -19.62
CA PRO A 259 -7.77 -7.25 -19.81
C PRO A 259 -7.54 -6.45 -18.51
N ASP A 260 -8.14 -6.86 -17.40
CA ASP A 260 -7.96 -6.18 -16.11
C ASP A 260 -6.53 -6.32 -15.61
N SER A 261 -5.95 -7.52 -15.70
CA SER A 261 -4.53 -7.74 -15.40
C SER A 261 -3.60 -7.00 -16.35
N ALA A 262 -3.95 -6.91 -17.63
CA ALA A 262 -3.16 -6.20 -18.64
C ALA A 262 -3.21 -4.68 -18.48
N THR A 263 -4.29 -4.13 -17.94
CA THR A 263 -4.56 -2.67 -17.91
C THR A 263 -4.63 -2.04 -16.52
N CYS A 264 -4.69 -2.83 -15.44
CA CYS A 264 -4.82 -2.37 -14.06
C CYS A 264 -6.07 -1.47 -13.86
N PRO A 265 -7.25 -2.07 -13.74
CA PRO A 265 -8.60 -1.57 -14.15
C PRO A 265 -8.77 -0.41 -15.17
N LEU A 266 -7.72 0.11 -15.80
CA LEU A 266 -7.83 1.31 -16.66
C LEU A 266 -8.72 1.11 -17.88
N ILE A 267 -8.99 -0.13 -18.29
CA ILE A 267 -9.97 -0.42 -19.35
C ILE A 267 -11.38 0.11 -19.01
N HIS A 268 -11.71 0.20 -17.71
CA HIS A 268 -12.97 0.74 -17.20
C HIS A 268 -12.83 2.21 -16.77
N GLU A 269 -11.73 2.56 -16.09
CA GLU A 269 -11.55 3.89 -15.51
C GLU A 269 -11.05 4.98 -16.48
N SER A 270 -10.21 4.61 -17.46
CA SER A 270 -9.55 5.53 -18.38
C SER A 270 -9.25 4.85 -19.73
N PRO A 271 -10.30 4.47 -20.48
CA PRO A 271 -10.17 3.67 -21.70
C PRO A 271 -9.29 4.34 -22.76
N GLU A 272 -9.17 5.66 -22.76
CA GLU A 272 -8.28 6.43 -23.65
C GLU A 272 -6.78 6.14 -23.47
N LEU A 273 -6.40 5.54 -22.33
CA LEU A 273 -5.05 5.08 -22.05
C LEU A 273 -4.82 3.62 -22.46
N THR A 274 -5.87 2.93 -22.93
CA THR A 274 -5.82 1.52 -23.30
C THR A 274 -5.85 1.30 -24.82
N ILE A 275 -5.30 0.17 -25.27
CA ILE A 275 -5.21 -0.22 -26.68
C ILE A 275 -5.69 -1.67 -26.81
N ALA A 276 -6.83 -1.87 -27.47
CA ALA A 276 -7.28 -3.22 -27.82
C ALA A 276 -6.55 -3.71 -29.07
N ILE A 277 -5.91 -4.88 -29.01
CA ILE A 277 -5.25 -5.48 -30.18
C ILE A 277 -5.92 -6.83 -30.45
N ASN A 278 -6.47 -6.98 -31.67
CA ASN A 278 -7.23 -8.18 -32.05
C ASN A 278 -6.35 -9.37 -32.41
N ARG A 279 -5.55 -9.82 -31.44
CA ARG A 279 -4.59 -10.93 -31.52
C ARG A 279 -4.48 -11.64 -30.19
N ASN A 280 -3.79 -12.77 -30.23
CA ASN A 280 -3.44 -13.56 -29.06
C ASN A 280 -2.08 -13.11 -28.47
N HIS A 281 -1.81 -13.55 -27.24
CA HIS A 281 -0.63 -13.21 -26.45
C HIS A 281 0.70 -13.35 -27.16
N SER A 282 0.80 -14.35 -28.04
CA SER A 282 2.03 -14.61 -28.77
C SER A 282 2.19 -13.75 -30.02
N ASP A 283 1.12 -13.17 -30.56
CA ASP A 283 1.09 -12.56 -31.90
C ASP A 283 0.85 -11.05 -31.88
N MET A 284 0.39 -10.51 -30.76
CA MET A 284 0.08 -9.09 -30.57
C MET A 284 1.27 -8.12 -30.66
N VAL A 285 2.51 -8.63 -30.67
CA VAL A 285 3.74 -7.85 -30.92
C VAL A 285 4.41 -8.17 -32.27
N LYS A 286 3.74 -8.95 -33.13
CA LYS A 286 4.28 -9.48 -34.40
C LYS A 286 3.60 -8.85 -35.62
N PHE A 287 3.69 -7.53 -35.74
CA PHE A 287 3.03 -6.76 -36.79
C PHE A 287 3.59 -7.02 -38.19
N ILE A 288 2.72 -7.21 -39.17
CA ILE A 288 3.09 -7.39 -40.58
C ILE A 288 3.28 -6.02 -41.27
N PRO A 289 3.75 -5.95 -42.52
CA PRO A 289 3.72 -4.69 -43.27
C PRO A 289 2.29 -4.15 -43.40
N ASP A 290 2.13 -2.83 -43.30
CA ASP A 290 0.85 -2.11 -43.43
C ASP A 290 -0.24 -2.56 -42.43
N ASP A 291 0.21 -2.93 -41.22
CA ASP A 291 -0.64 -3.45 -40.14
C ASP A 291 -1.35 -2.31 -39.37
N PRO A 292 -2.70 -2.28 -39.31
CA PRO A 292 -3.43 -1.17 -38.70
C PRO A 292 -3.18 -1.05 -37.19
N ASP A 293 -2.88 -2.14 -36.49
CA ASP A 293 -2.57 -2.11 -35.05
C ASP A 293 -1.21 -1.45 -34.81
N LEU A 294 -0.27 -1.59 -35.76
CA LEU A 294 1.04 -0.95 -35.69
C LEU A 294 0.95 0.57 -35.83
N ASP A 295 0.05 1.07 -36.69
CA ASP A 295 -0.19 2.51 -36.83
C ASP A 295 -0.66 3.14 -35.51
N VAL A 296 -1.49 2.42 -34.75
CA VAL A 296 -1.94 2.86 -33.41
C VAL A 296 -0.76 2.90 -32.44
N ILE A 297 0.08 1.86 -32.43
CA ILE A 297 1.29 1.81 -31.58
C ILE A 297 2.25 2.96 -31.92
N ILE A 298 2.47 3.23 -33.20
CA ILE A 298 3.30 4.35 -33.68
C ILE A 298 2.72 5.68 -33.22
N SER A 299 1.41 5.89 -33.40
CA SER A 299 0.72 7.10 -32.95
C SER A 299 0.91 7.34 -31.45
N LYS A 300 0.80 6.30 -30.62
CA LYS A 300 1.06 6.40 -29.17
C LYS A 300 2.52 6.67 -28.84
N LEU A 301 3.47 6.12 -29.60
CA LEU A 301 4.89 6.45 -29.46
C LEU A 301 5.19 7.89 -29.90
N GLU A 302 4.51 8.41 -30.91
CA GLU A 302 4.57 9.82 -31.28
C GLU A 302 4.03 10.71 -30.16
N GLU A 303 2.92 10.33 -29.52
CA GLU A 303 2.41 11.01 -28.32
C GLU A 303 3.44 11.01 -27.19
N ILE A 304 4.13 9.89 -26.93
CA ILE A 304 5.18 9.79 -25.89
C ILE A 304 6.42 10.61 -26.27
N SER A 305 6.83 10.58 -27.53
CA SER A 305 8.01 11.30 -28.04
C SER A 305 7.78 12.81 -28.03
N SER A 306 6.62 13.23 -28.52
CA SER A 306 6.15 14.62 -28.53
C SER A 306 5.71 15.09 -27.15
N PHE A 307 5.59 14.18 -26.16
CA PHE A 307 5.28 14.50 -24.77
C PHE A 307 6.32 15.47 -24.24
N LYS A 308 5.96 16.75 -24.37
CA LYS A 308 6.55 17.83 -23.62
C LYS A 308 6.10 17.57 -22.21
N ARG A 309 6.99 16.93 -21.45
CA ARG A 309 6.87 16.95 -20.00
C ARG A 309 6.50 18.37 -19.63
N LEU A 310 5.47 18.53 -18.79
CA LEU A 310 5.39 19.69 -17.92
C LEU A 310 6.82 19.92 -17.44
N PRO A 311 7.41 21.12 -17.65
CA PRO A 311 8.83 21.34 -17.52
C PRO A 311 9.32 20.55 -16.33
N GLN A 312 10.31 19.68 -16.52
CA GLN A 312 11.18 19.50 -15.40
C GLN A 312 11.68 20.90 -15.13
N LEU A 313 11.17 21.49 -14.06
CA LEU A 313 11.93 22.30 -13.16
C LEU A 313 13.37 21.80 -13.30
N ARG A 314 14.13 22.46 -14.16
CA ARG A 314 15.54 22.68 -13.85
C ARG A 314 15.53 23.13 -12.39
N PRO A 315 16.62 22.94 -11.63
CA PRO A 315 16.73 23.53 -10.30
C PRO A 315 16.54 25.07 -10.22
N LYS A 316 16.04 25.72 -11.29
CA LYS A 316 15.80 27.14 -11.46
C LYS A 316 14.41 27.59 -11.97
N ASP A 317 13.49 26.72 -12.44
CA ASP A 317 12.25 27.20 -13.09
C ASP A 317 10.93 26.68 -12.46
N ASN A 318 10.41 27.42 -11.46
CA ASN A 318 9.18 27.27 -10.66
C ASN A 318 7.91 26.63 -11.32
N THR A 319 7.62 25.33 -11.16
CA THR A 319 6.34 24.72 -11.63
C THR A 319 5.71 23.65 -10.70
N LEU A 320 5.17 24.00 -9.51
CA LEU A 320 3.92 23.35 -9.04
C LEU A 320 2.72 24.30 -8.90
N LEU A 321 2.88 25.61 -9.10
CA LEU A 321 1.71 26.50 -9.22
C LEU A 321 1.61 27.19 -10.60
N ASP A 322 2.66 27.21 -11.43
CA ASP A 322 2.64 27.91 -12.72
C ASP A 322 2.18 27.05 -13.92
N SER A 323 1.91 25.74 -13.76
CA SER A 323 1.34 24.93 -14.84
C SER A 323 -0.14 25.24 -15.14
N ILE A 324 -0.69 26.27 -14.50
CA ILE A 324 -1.97 26.90 -14.85
C ILE A 324 -1.74 28.41 -14.95
N GLN A 325 -0.93 28.86 -15.93
CA GLN A 325 -1.25 30.14 -16.55
C GLN A 325 -2.52 29.91 -17.37
N VAL A 326 -3.68 30.14 -16.74
CA VAL A 326 -4.86 30.52 -17.48
C VAL A 326 -4.46 31.74 -18.29
N THR A 327 -4.27 31.56 -19.59
CA THR A 327 -4.24 32.66 -20.55
C THR A 327 -5.44 33.55 -20.26
N LYS A 328 -5.23 34.86 -20.21
CA LYS A 328 -6.26 35.87 -19.97
C LYS A 328 -7.54 35.64 -20.81
N ASP A 329 -7.40 34.94 -21.94
CA ASP A 329 -8.48 34.53 -22.85
C ASP A 329 -9.47 33.49 -22.28
N THR A 330 -9.08 32.64 -21.31
CA THR A 330 -9.98 31.58 -20.79
C THR A 330 -10.97 32.08 -19.74
N LEU A 331 -10.75 33.28 -19.16
CA LEU A 331 -11.68 33.90 -18.20
C LEU A 331 -12.79 34.71 -18.87
N GLU A 332 -12.68 35.02 -20.17
CA GLU A 332 -13.71 35.79 -20.89
C GLU A 332 -14.65 34.92 -21.75
N GLN A 333 -14.37 33.63 -21.96
CA GLN A 333 -15.13 32.78 -22.90
C GLN A 333 -15.85 31.54 -22.32
N ALA A 334 -15.75 31.25 -21.02
CA ALA A 334 -16.34 30.05 -20.42
C ALA A 334 -17.71 30.27 -19.73
N ALA A 335 -18.61 31.04 -20.34
CA ALA A 335 -20.02 31.06 -19.95
C ALA A 335 -20.91 30.55 -21.10
N PRO A 336 -21.14 29.22 -21.22
CA PRO A 336 -22.32 28.75 -21.91
C PRO A 336 -23.56 29.04 -21.03
N PRO A 337 -24.72 29.38 -21.61
CA PRO A 337 -25.96 29.50 -20.85
C PRO A 337 -26.33 28.13 -20.26
N LEU A 338 -26.54 28.08 -18.94
CA LEU A 338 -26.99 26.89 -18.23
C LEU A 338 -28.28 26.30 -18.83
N PRO A 339 -28.42 24.96 -18.94
CA PRO A 339 -29.71 24.32 -19.10
C PRO A 339 -30.53 24.50 -17.80
N ALA A 340 -31.69 25.12 -17.90
CA ALA A 340 -32.54 25.54 -16.79
C ALA A 340 -33.21 24.42 -15.97
N GLN A 341 -32.68 23.19 -15.96
CA GLN A 341 -33.37 22.03 -15.38
C GLN A 341 -32.71 21.41 -14.13
N GLY A 342 -31.45 21.74 -13.81
CA GLY A 342 -30.78 21.26 -12.58
C GLY A 342 -31.02 22.13 -11.34
N ALA A 343 -31.34 23.41 -11.50
CA ALA A 343 -31.50 24.36 -10.39
C ALA A 343 -32.83 24.21 -9.62
N ASN A 344 -33.79 23.44 -10.14
CA ASN A 344 -35.16 23.38 -9.61
C ASN A 344 -35.43 22.30 -8.57
N ARG A 345 -34.47 21.40 -8.26
CA ARG A 345 -34.66 20.37 -7.21
C ARG A 345 -34.34 20.86 -5.78
N PHE A 346 -33.55 21.92 -5.63
CA PHE A 346 -33.33 22.57 -4.33
C PHE A 346 -34.46 23.54 -3.91
N ILE A 347 -35.36 23.92 -4.81
CA ILE A 347 -36.41 24.92 -4.55
C ILE A 347 -37.59 24.36 -3.72
N LYS A 348 -37.65 23.04 -3.46
CA LYS A 348 -38.83 22.41 -2.87
C LYS A 348 -38.73 21.96 -1.40
N ALA A 349 -37.56 21.99 -0.75
CA ALA A 349 -37.40 21.39 0.58
C ALA A 349 -37.27 22.36 1.77
N HIS A 350 -37.02 23.67 1.58
CA HIS A 350 -36.99 24.63 2.69
C HIS A 350 -37.60 25.98 2.30
N ARG A 351 -38.92 26.07 2.49
CA ARG A 351 -39.66 27.35 2.50
C ARG A 351 -39.33 28.06 3.82
N ASP A 352 -39.05 29.36 3.70
CA ASP A 352 -38.85 30.34 4.79
C ASP A 352 -37.41 30.55 5.27
N GLY A 353 -36.56 31.12 4.40
CA GLY A 353 -35.26 31.70 4.77
C GLY A 353 -34.70 32.62 3.67
N SER A 354 -34.09 33.73 4.05
CA SER A 354 -33.50 34.73 3.14
C SER A 354 -32.25 34.17 2.43
N LYS A 355 -31.92 34.67 1.23
CA LYS A 355 -30.77 34.19 0.41
C LYS A 355 -29.45 34.14 1.20
N GLY A 356 -29.22 35.10 2.10
CA GLY A 356 -28.01 35.16 2.94
C GLY A 356 -27.96 34.14 4.09
N GLU A 357 -29.10 33.59 4.54
CA GLU A 357 -29.12 32.52 5.55
C GLU A 357 -28.78 31.17 4.92
N ARG A 358 -29.19 30.96 3.66
CA ARG A 358 -28.87 29.74 2.89
C ARG A 358 -27.38 29.62 2.58
N GLU A 359 -26.74 30.72 2.18
CA GLU A 359 -25.30 30.78 1.96
C GLU A 359 -24.50 30.55 3.26
N LYS A 360 -24.99 31.04 4.41
CA LYS A 360 -24.39 30.78 5.73
C LYS A 360 -24.55 29.32 6.19
N ALA A 361 -25.66 28.66 5.89
CA ALA A 361 -25.85 27.25 6.23
C ALA A 361 -24.95 26.34 5.37
N ALA A 362 -24.87 26.61 4.06
CA ALA A 362 -23.96 25.94 3.14
C ALA A 362 -22.48 26.13 3.53
N LEU A 363 -22.11 27.35 3.94
CA LEU A 363 -20.78 27.67 4.49
C LEU A 363 -20.43 26.78 5.68
N LYS A 364 -21.37 26.65 6.62
CA LYS A 364 -21.15 25.89 7.84
C LYS A 364 -20.95 24.40 7.55
N VAL A 365 -21.79 23.81 6.69
CA VAL A 365 -21.64 22.40 6.29
C VAL A 365 -20.31 22.15 5.58
N PHE A 366 -19.89 23.05 4.70
CA PHE A 366 -18.60 22.93 4.02
C PHE A 366 -17.42 23.02 4.99
N GLN A 367 -17.45 23.98 5.93
CA GLN A 367 -16.42 24.11 6.98
C GLN A 367 -16.39 22.87 7.89
N ASP A 368 -17.56 22.41 8.33
CA ASP A 368 -17.71 21.22 9.17
C ASP A 368 -17.21 19.95 8.45
N SER A 369 -17.34 19.87 7.11
CA SER A 369 -16.83 18.73 6.31
C SER A 369 -15.30 18.67 6.21
N LEU A 370 -14.63 19.83 6.32
CA LEU A 370 -13.17 19.94 6.30
C LEU A 370 -12.58 19.77 7.71
N ASP A 371 -13.39 20.00 8.75
CA ASP A 371 -12.95 19.86 10.13
C ASP A 371 -12.84 18.38 10.51
N ALA A 372 -11.71 18.05 11.11
CA ALA A 372 -11.47 16.76 11.73
C ALA A 372 -10.87 17.05 13.11
N PRO A 373 -11.60 16.81 14.21
CA PRO A 373 -11.21 17.24 15.55
C PRO A 373 -9.76 16.86 15.91
N ASP A 374 -9.35 15.66 15.50
CA ASP A 374 -8.01 15.11 15.72
C ASP A 374 -6.88 15.99 15.15
N LEU A 375 -7.10 16.67 14.02
CA LEU A 375 -6.06 17.46 13.35
C LEU A 375 -5.56 18.65 14.17
N SER A 376 -6.35 19.10 15.14
CA SER A 376 -5.97 20.19 16.07
C SER A 376 -5.40 19.69 17.41
N LEU A 377 -5.64 18.42 17.77
CA LEU A 377 -5.28 17.87 19.07
C LEU A 377 -3.76 17.85 19.31
N ARG A 378 -2.96 17.59 18.27
CA ARG A 378 -1.51 17.44 18.43
C ARG A 378 -0.85 18.67 19.05
N VAL A 379 -1.27 19.88 18.68
CA VAL A 379 -0.71 21.13 19.24
C VAL A 379 -0.91 21.20 20.76
N SER A 380 -2.09 20.79 21.23
CA SER A 380 -2.42 20.80 22.67
C SER A 380 -1.64 19.76 23.49
N GLN A 381 -1.17 18.69 22.84
CA GLN A 381 -0.41 17.61 23.47
C GLN A 381 1.10 17.91 23.59
N ILE A 382 1.58 18.93 22.89
CA ILE A 382 2.98 19.35 22.97
C ILE A 382 3.17 20.16 24.26
N GLU A 383 4.15 19.77 25.08
CA GLU A 383 4.51 20.48 26.31
C GLU A 383 4.92 21.94 26.02
N ASP A 384 4.60 22.83 26.96
CA ASP A 384 5.03 24.22 26.90
C ASP A 384 6.54 24.34 27.15
N LYS A 385 7.13 25.43 26.68
CA LYS A 385 8.54 25.71 26.92
C LYS A 385 8.85 25.76 28.42
N PHE A 386 10.02 25.28 28.80
CA PHE A 386 10.46 25.35 30.19
C PHE A 386 11.02 26.74 30.51
N LYS A 387 10.40 27.47 31.45
CA LYS A 387 10.86 28.80 31.92
C LYS A 387 11.28 29.72 30.75
N HIS A 388 12.55 30.09 30.66
CA HIS A 388 13.11 31.03 29.68
C HIS A 388 13.70 30.36 28.42
N THR A 389 13.60 29.03 28.29
CA THR A 389 14.13 28.30 27.12
C THR A 389 13.49 28.81 25.83
N PHE A 390 14.22 28.70 24.71
CA PHE A 390 13.82 29.12 23.37
C PHE A 390 13.53 30.62 23.14
N GLU A 391 13.52 31.49 24.15
CA GLU A 391 13.23 32.93 23.99
C GLU A 391 14.21 33.63 23.03
N TRP A 392 15.43 33.12 22.95
CA TRP A 392 16.48 33.58 22.04
C TRP A 392 16.10 33.52 20.56
N ILE A 393 15.08 32.73 20.16
CA ILE A 393 14.68 32.58 18.75
C ILE A 393 14.23 33.92 18.15
N HIS A 394 13.53 34.75 18.93
CA HIS A 394 13.05 36.05 18.49
C HIS A 394 14.16 37.09 18.38
N ASP A 395 15.33 36.84 18.96
CA ASP A 395 16.52 37.69 18.86
C ASP A 395 17.52 37.16 17.82
N LEU A 396 17.24 36.01 17.22
CA LEU A 396 18.11 35.39 16.23
C LEU A 396 18.01 36.13 14.88
N PRO A 397 19.12 36.70 14.35
CA PRO A 397 19.07 37.55 13.16
C PRO A 397 18.47 36.86 11.93
N ALA A 398 18.74 35.56 11.73
CA ALA A 398 18.21 34.83 10.58
C ALA A 398 16.68 34.66 10.64
N PHE A 399 16.13 34.47 11.85
CA PHE A 399 14.68 34.31 12.05
C PHE A 399 13.96 35.64 11.94
N GLN A 400 14.48 36.71 12.56
CA GLN A 400 13.96 38.06 12.40
C GLN A 400 13.96 38.50 10.93
N LYS A 401 15.07 38.29 10.22
CA LYS A 401 15.16 38.60 8.79
C LYS A 401 14.09 37.85 7.99
N TRP A 402 13.87 36.57 8.27
CA TRP A 402 12.82 35.79 7.60
C TRP A 402 11.39 36.27 7.92
N LEU A 403 11.13 36.72 9.15
CA LEU A 403 9.82 37.31 9.51
C LEU A 403 9.55 38.64 8.80
N THR A 404 10.60 39.43 8.55
CA THR A 404 10.49 40.77 7.94
C THR A 404 10.47 40.79 6.40
N GLN A 405 10.91 39.73 5.72
CA GLN A 405 10.84 39.66 4.25
C GLN A 405 9.43 39.32 3.75
N GLU A 406 9.16 39.49 2.45
CA GLU A 406 7.82 39.34 1.89
C GLU A 406 7.33 37.88 1.75
N GLY A 407 8.25 36.90 1.76
CA GLY A 407 7.92 35.49 1.63
C GLY A 407 9.12 34.57 1.85
N GLY A 408 8.93 33.27 1.66
CA GLY A 408 10.01 32.28 1.66
C GLY A 408 9.98 31.27 2.80
N ILE A 409 10.98 30.39 2.81
CA ILE A 409 11.05 29.20 3.67
C ILE A 409 12.04 29.43 4.82
N PHE A 410 11.68 28.98 6.02
CA PHE A 410 12.55 28.85 7.17
C PHE A 410 12.54 27.40 7.67
N TRP A 411 13.71 26.79 7.81
CA TRP A 411 13.83 25.39 8.19
C TRP A 411 14.44 25.24 9.59
N ILE A 412 13.70 24.64 10.51
CA ILE A 412 14.17 24.29 11.86
C ILE A 412 14.51 22.80 11.88
N HIS A 413 15.79 22.43 11.86
CA HIS A 413 16.18 21.03 11.96
C HIS A 413 16.82 20.69 13.30
N GLY A 414 16.65 19.44 13.70
CA GLY A 414 17.06 18.99 15.02
C GLY A 414 17.11 17.47 15.15
N LYS A 415 18.08 16.96 15.91
CA LYS A 415 18.05 15.56 16.38
C LYS A 415 16.76 15.29 17.19
N PRO A 416 16.30 14.04 17.33
CA PRO A 416 15.21 13.70 18.25
C PRO A 416 15.49 14.24 19.67
N GLY A 417 14.46 14.69 20.38
CA GLY A 417 14.60 15.28 21.72
C GLY A 417 15.24 16.68 21.78
N SER A 418 15.61 17.30 20.66
CA SER A 418 16.23 18.64 20.66
C SER A 418 15.27 19.81 20.92
N GLY A 419 13.98 19.54 21.16
CA GLY A 419 12.95 20.57 21.40
C GLY A 419 12.23 21.13 20.15
N LYS A 420 12.26 20.44 18.99
CA LYS A 420 11.62 20.90 17.73
C LYS A 420 10.15 21.27 17.88
N SER A 421 9.32 20.34 18.36
CA SER A 421 7.88 20.56 18.50
C SER A 421 7.56 21.64 19.54
N THR A 422 8.30 21.68 20.65
CA THR A 422 8.16 22.70 21.70
C THR A 422 8.47 24.11 21.16
N ILE A 423 9.57 24.28 20.41
CA ILE A 423 9.88 25.57 19.81
C ILE A 423 8.88 25.95 18.71
N MET A 424 8.42 24.97 17.90
CA MET A 424 7.43 25.20 16.85
C MET A 424 6.09 25.65 17.41
N LYS A 425 5.60 25.02 18.50
CA LYS A 425 4.42 25.47 19.25
C LYS A 425 4.63 26.88 19.77
N PHE A 426 5.76 27.13 20.45
CA PHE A 426 6.09 28.43 21.00
C PHE A 426 6.02 29.53 19.93
N ILE A 427 6.75 29.40 18.82
CA ILE A 427 6.76 30.45 17.79
C ILE A 427 5.41 30.61 17.07
N TYR A 428 4.62 29.54 16.94
CA TYR A 428 3.29 29.58 16.33
C TYR A 428 2.27 30.37 17.17
N GLU A 429 2.33 30.21 18.50
CA GLU A 429 1.38 30.84 19.44
C GLU A 429 1.86 32.20 19.96
N HIS A 430 3.16 32.46 20.00
CA HIS A 430 3.70 33.61 20.71
C HIS A 430 3.42 34.96 20.01
N PRO A 431 2.88 35.98 20.72
CA PRO A 431 2.54 37.29 20.15
C PRO A 431 3.71 37.99 19.44
N ARG A 432 4.91 37.93 20.03
CA ARG A 432 6.13 38.56 19.48
C ARG A 432 6.44 38.10 18.05
N THR A 433 6.15 36.85 17.69
CA THR A 433 6.34 36.36 16.30
C THR A 433 5.50 37.17 15.31
N TRP A 434 4.27 37.48 15.69
CA TRP A 434 3.29 38.19 14.87
C TRP A 434 3.49 39.70 14.91
N GLU A 435 4.05 40.24 15.99
CA GLU A 435 4.45 41.65 16.11
C GLU A 435 5.68 42.00 15.26
N LEU A 436 6.68 41.09 15.21
CA LEU A 436 7.91 41.29 14.45
C LEU A 436 7.74 41.17 12.93
N ARG A 437 6.58 40.69 12.46
CA ARG A 437 6.31 40.51 11.03
C ARG A 437 6.20 41.88 10.34
N HIS A 438 6.73 41.96 9.11
CA HIS A 438 6.59 43.15 8.29
C HIS A 438 5.12 43.43 7.98
N ARG A 439 4.60 44.57 8.45
CA ARG A 439 3.28 45.08 8.06
C ARG A 439 3.42 45.93 6.79
N PRO A 440 3.04 45.44 5.61
CA PRO A 440 2.94 46.31 4.43
C PRO A 440 1.91 47.41 4.72
N LEU A 441 2.20 48.64 4.28
CA LEU A 441 1.34 49.81 4.50
C LEU A 441 -0.13 49.51 4.13
N GLY A 442 -0.95 49.31 5.16
CA GLY A 442 -2.42 49.33 5.19
C GLY A 442 -3.16 48.74 3.99
N LYS A 443 -3.35 47.41 3.96
CA LYS A 443 -4.51 46.69 3.34
C LYS A 443 -4.39 45.14 3.29
N ALA A 444 -3.26 44.53 3.67
CA ALA A 444 -3.10 43.08 3.62
C ALA A 444 -3.82 42.36 4.78
N ILE A 445 -4.48 41.24 4.49
CA ILE A 445 -5.10 40.37 5.50
C ILE A 445 -4.06 39.33 5.92
N GLU A 446 -3.69 39.36 7.18
CA GLU A 446 -2.76 38.40 7.77
C GLU A 446 -3.51 37.13 8.17
N LEU A 447 -3.01 35.98 7.71
CA LEU A 447 -3.56 34.67 8.04
C LEU A 447 -2.45 33.77 8.56
N LYS A 448 -2.78 32.91 9.53
CA LYS A 448 -1.89 31.86 10.03
C LYS A 448 -2.51 30.48 9.85
N ALA A 449 -1.77 29.50 9.37
CA ALA A 449 -2.23 28.12 9.38
C ALA A 449 -1.10 27.21 9.80
N GLY A 450 -1.41 26.15 10.53
CA GLY A 450 -0.38 25.23 10.99
C GLY A 450 -0.84 23.77 10.94
N PHE A 451 0.11 22.88 10.71
CA PHE A 451 -0.12 21.44 10.83
C PHE A 451 1.04 20.80 11.58
N PHE A 452 0.71 20.02 12.60
CA PHE A 452 1.70 19.38 13.46
C PHE A 452 1.53 17.89 13.25
N PHE A 453 2.46 17.30 12.50
CA PHE A 453 2.43 15.88 12.23
C PHE A 453 2.51 15.10 13.54
N TYR A 454 1.77 14.00 13.59
CA TYR A 454 1.84 13.08 14.71
C TYR A 454 1.89 11.65 14.19
N TYR A 455 3.09 11.07 14.20
CA TYR A 455 3.32 9.71 13.72
C TYR A 455 2.42 8.68 14.43
N ARG A 456 2.19 8.87 15.74
CA ARG A 456 1.31 8.03 16.58
C ARG A 456 -0.16 8.49 16.59
N GLY A 457 -0.50 9.45 15.74
CA GLY A 457 -1.83 10.00 15.59
C GLY A 457 -2.73 9.17 14.68
N SER A 458 -3.93 9.67 14.42
CA SER A 458 -4.82 9.10 13.39
C SER A 458 -4.21 9.23 11.99
N LEU A 459 -4.70 8.45 11.01
CA LEU A 459 -4.21 8.49 9.63
C LEU A 459 -4.18 9.92 9.06
N LEU A 460 -5.20 10.72 9.37
CA LEU A 460 -5.27 12.12 8.97
C LEU A 460 -4.17 12.98 9.60
N GLN A 461 -3.74 12.71 10.84
CA GLN A 461 -2.67 13.47 11.51
C GLN A 461 -1.28 13.23 10.92
N ARG A 462 -1.15 12.29 9.98
CA ARG A 462 0.11 11.98 9.29
C ARG A 462 0.04 12.01 7.76
N SER A 463 -1.14 12.25 7.17
CA SER A 463 -1.35 12.22 5.72
C SER A 463 -1.32 13.60 5.07
N PHE A 464 -1.15 13.62 3.74
CA PHE A 464 -1.16 14.85 2.93
C PHE A 464 -2.56 15.47 2.85
N GLU A 465 -3.57 14.61 2.81
CA GLU A 465 -4.97 15.00 2.88
C GLU A 465 -5.27 15.77 4.18
N GLY A 466 -4.76 15.28 5.32
CA GLY A 466 -4.88 15.98 6.60
C GLY A 466 -4.25 17.37 6.59
N VAL A 467 -3.09 17.52 5.94
CA VAL A 467 -2.44 18.83 5.74
C VAL A 467 -3.38 19.78 5.00
N LEU A 468 -3.89 19.37 3.84
CA LEU A 468 -4.75 20.21 3.00
C LEU A 468 -6.05 20.60 3.70
N ARG A 469 -6.76 19.63 4.28
CA ARG A 469 -8.01 19.88 5.03
C ARG A 469 -7.78 20.88 6.15
N SER A 470 -6.73 20.67 6.95
CA SER A 470 -6.42 21.50 8.11
C SER A 470 -6.09 22.94 7.72
N ILE A 471 -5.21 23.15 6.72
CA ILE A 471 -4.83 24.52 6.33
C ILE A 471 -5.97 25.27 5.66
N ILE A 472 -6.78 24.61 4.82
CA ILE A 472 -7.96 25.22 4.19
C ILE A 472 -8.98 25.60 5.26
N HIS A 473 -9.30 24.68 6.17
CA HIS A 473 -10.22 24.93 7.27
C HIS A 473 -9.75 26.11 8.14
N GLN A 474 -8.47 26.15 8.52
CA GLN A 474 -7.92 27.24 9.34
C GLN A 474 -7.95 28.61 8.64
N ILE A 475 -7.70 28.64 7.33
CA ILE A 475 -7.81 29.87 6.51
C ILE A 475 -9.26 30.36 6.50
N LEU A 476 -10.22 29.48 6.19
CA LEU A 476 -11.64 29.82 6.13
C LEU A 476 -12.22 30.20 7.49
N LYS A 477 -11.73 29.59 8.58
CA LYS A 477 -12.12 29.92 9.95
C LYS A 477 -11.70 31.34 10.36
N GLN A 478 -10.53 31.79 9.92
CA GLN A 478 -10.09 33.17 10.13
C GLN A 478 -10.84 34.15 9.24
N ARG A 479 -11.14 33.76 7.99
CA ARG A 479 -11.78 34.61 6.97
C ARG A 479 -12.78 33.83 6.13
N ALA A 480 -14.02 33.84 6.59
CA ALA A 480 -15.13 33.14 5.94
C ALA A 480 -15.48 33.72 4.56
N ASP A 481 -15.14 34.98 4.28
CA ASP A 481 -15.37 35.64 2.99
C ASP A 481 -14.61 34.99 1.82
N LEU A 482 -13.49 34.31 2.11
CA LEU A 482 -12.67 33.63 1.10
C LEU A 482 -13.36 32.40 0.49
N ILE A 483 -14.42 31.88 1.12
CA ILE A 483 -15.18 30.75 0.57
C ILE A 483 -15.78 31.07 -0.81
N SER A 484 -16.03 32.35 -1.10
CA SER A 484 -16.61 32.79 -2.36
C SER A 484 -15.78 32.34 -3.57
N PHE A 485 -14.46 32.19 -3.40
CA PHE A 485 -13.56 31.67 -4.43
C PHE A 485 -13.70 30.15 -4.64
N LEU A 486 -14.30 29.43 -3.69
CA LEU A 486 -14.52 27.99 -3.74
C LEU A 486 -15.90 27.61 -4.32
N SER A 487 -16.72 28.60 -4.70
CA SER A 487 -18.06 28.41 -5.26
C SER A 487 -18.14 27.36 -6.39
N PRO A 488 -17.17 27.25 -7.33
CA PRO A 488 -17.22 26.23 -8.38
C PRO A 488 -17.23 24.80 -7.85
N ILE A 489 -16.46 24.53 -6.80
CA ILE A 489 -16.37 23.21 -6.16
C ILE A 489 -17.62 22.98 -5.33
N ILE A 490 -18.05 23.98 -4.55
CA ILE A 490 -19.25 23.91 -3.71
C ILE A 490 -20.50 23.64 -4.55
N ALA A 491 -20.63 24.28 -5.71
CA ALA A 491 -21.79 24.11 -6.60
C ALA A 491 -21.87 22.72 -7.25
N SER A 492 -20.75 21.99 -7.32
CA SER A 492 -20.71 20.62 -7.85
C SER A 492 -21.13 19.56 -6.83
N LYS A 493 -21.26 19.92 -5.56
CA LYS A 493 -21.52 19.00 -4.44
C LYS A 493 -22.96 19.13 -3.94
N ASP A 494 -23.58 18.01 -3.59
CA ASP A 494 -24.83 18.01 -2.83
C ASP A 494 -24.52 18.23 -1.34
N LEU A 495 -24.54 19.49 -0.90
CA LEU A 495 -24.23 19.85 0.48
C LEU A 495 -25.19 19.26 1.52
N ALA A 496 -26.37 18.76 1.14
CA ALA A 496 -27.28 18.13 2.09
C ALA A 496 -26.79 16.74 2.54
N SER A 497 -25.99 16.08 1.70
CA SER A 497 -25.44 14.72 1.92
C SER A 497 -23.91 14.69 2.03
N PHE A 498 -23.24 15.84 1.91
CA PHE A 498 -21.79 15.94 1.89
C PHE A 498 -21.16 15.67 3.26
N HIS A 499 -20.32 14.63 3.33
CA HIS A 499 -19.61 14.21 4.53
C HIS A 499 -18.10 14.35 4.37
N ALA A 500 -17.39 14.30 5.51
CA ALA A 500 -15.94 14.39 5.52
C ALA A 500 -15.25 13.35 4.63
N LYS A 501 -15.84 12.18 4.37
CA LYS A 501 -15.27 11.11 3.55
C LYS A 501 -15.35 11.34 2.03
N ASP A 502 -16.08 12.35 1.58
CA ASP A 502 -16.35 12.60 0.16
C ASP A 502 -15.34 13.54 -0.50
N TRP A 503 -14.26 13.90 0.21
CA TRP A 503 -13.17 14.74 -0.27
C TRP A 503 -12.09 13.93 -0.96
N THR A 504 -11.78 14.27 -2.21
CA THR A 504 -10.57 13.78 -2.87
C THR A 504 -9.39 14.73 -2.66
N ILE A 505 -8.15 14.22 -2.74
CA ILE A 505 -6.94 15.05 -2.65
C ILE A 505 -6.92 16.10 -3.77
N GLN A 506 -7.36 15.74 -4.98
CA GLN A 506 -7.38 16.66 -6.12
C GLN A 506 -8.30 17.87 -5.88
N GLU A 507 -9.47 17.65 -5.29
CA GLU A 507 -10.40 18.74 -4.95
C GLU A 507 -9.82 19.65 -3.87
N LEU A 508 -9.18 19.07 -2.86
CA LEU A 508 -8.52 19.84 -1.80
C LEU A 508 -7.35 20.68 -2.35
N GLU A 509 -6.55 20.12 -3.26
CA GLU A 509 -5.49 20.86 -3.96
C GLU A 509 -6.07 22.02 -4.79
N GLN A 510 -7.16 21.78 -5.52
CA GLN A 510 -7.86 22.82 -6.28
C GLN A 510 -8.42 23.91 -5.36
N CYS A 511 -9.03 23.57 -4.22
CA CYS A 511 -9.49 24.53 -3.23
C CYS A 511 -8.35 25.44 -2.77
N LEU A 512 -7.21 24.86 -2.39
CA LEU A 512 -6.05 25.64 -1.96
C LEU A 512 -5.51 26.53 -3.09
N GLN A 513 -5.45 26.02 -4.33
CA GLN A 513 -5.02 26.81 -5.48
C GLN A 513 -5.92 28.00 -5.75
N LEU A 514 -7.25 27.84 -5.69
CA LEU A 514 -8.21 28.94 -5.85
C LEU A 514 -8.02 30.03 -4.80
N LEU A 515 -7.77 29.62 -3.54
CA LEU A 515 -7.46 30.56 -2.45
C LEU A 515 -6.14 31.30 -2.66
N LEU A 516 -5.11 30.63 -3.18
CA LEU A 516 -3.79 31.22 -3.36
C LEU A 516 -3.71 32.14 -4.60
N HIS A 517 -4.42 31.83 -5.69
CA HIS A 517 -4.31 32.55 -6.98
C HIS A 517 -5.37 33.63 -7.22
N GLN A 518 -6.30 33.82 -6.29
CA GLN A 518 -7.29 34.89 -6.37
C GLN A 518 -6.64 36.28 -6.58
N GLN A 519 -7.35 37.17 -7.28
CA GLN A 519 -6.88 38.49 -7.69
C GLN A 519 -7.66 39.64 -7.05
N HIS A 520 -8.41 39.37 -5.98
CA HIS A 520 -9.34 40.33 -5.38
C HIS A 520 -8.85 40.88 -4.04
N THR A 521 -8.10 40.08 -3.30
CA THR A 521 -7.78 40.34 -1.89
C THR A 521 -6.28 40.21 -1.68
N VAL A 522 -5.67 41.15 -0.96
CA VAL A 522 -4.25 41.04 -0.60
C VAL A 522 -4.12 40.15 0.63
N LEU A 523 -3.57 38.96 0.47
CA LEU A 523 -3.39 37.96 1.53
C LEU A 523 -1.90 37.86 1.91
N ASP A 524 -1.61 37.74 3.20
CA ASP A 524 -0.27 37.41 3.71
C ASP A 524 -0.37 36.21 4.66
N ILE A 525 -0.14 35.02 4.12
CA ILE A 525 -0.34 33.74 4.80
C ILE A 525 0.98 33.20 5.34
N CYS A 526 1.01 32.85 6.63
CA CYS A 526 2.16 32.20 7.25
C CYS A 526 1.80 30.77 7.66
N PHE A 527 2.49 29.80 7.07
CA PHE A 527 2.34 28.38 7.37
C PHE A 527 3.39 27.88 8.36
N PHE A 528 2.96 27.08 9.33
CA PHE A 528 3.83 26.36 10.26
C PHE A 528 3.62 24.85 10.14
N PHE A 529 4.65 24.10 9.78
CA PHE A 529 4.57 22.65 9.66
C PHE A 529 5.57 21.97 10.60
N ASP A 530 5.11 21.32 11.66
CA ASP A 530 6.00 20.63 12.62
C ASP A 530 6.13 19.15 12.28
N ALA A 531 7.34 18.60 12.41
CA ALA A 531 7.67 17.19 12.25
C ALA A 531 7.39 16.63 10.84
N LEU A 532 7.86 17.32 9.80
CA LEU A 532 7.72 16.84 8.40
C LEU A 532 8.28 15.43 8.14
N ASP A 533 9.25 15.00 8.95
CA ASP A 533 9.79 13.64 8.90
C ASP A 533 8.79 12.56 9.37
N GLU A 534 7.69 12.95 10.00
CA GLU A 534 6.59 12.07 10.43
C GLU A 534 5.46 11.98 9.39
N PHE A 535 5.65 12.53 8.18
CA PHE A 535 4.72 12.43 7.08
C PHE A 535 4.65 10.97 6.54
N ASP A 536 3.44 10.41 6.51
CA ASP A 536 3.13 9.06 6.01
C ASP A 536 2.98 9.06 4.48
N GLY A 537 4.05 9.50 3.79
CA GLY A 537 4.15 9.59 2.35
C GLY A 537 5.58 9.96 1.91
N HIS A 538 5.82 10.07 0.60
CA HIS A 538 7.19 10.29 0.11
C HIS A 538 7.72 11.69 0.50
N PRO A 539 8.88 11.82 1.17
CA PRO A 539 9.41 13.12 1.61
C PRO A 539 9.60 14.14 0.47
N ASP A 540 10.00 13.70 -0.72
CA ASP A 540 10.09 14.58 -1.90
C ASP A 540 8.75 15.24 -2.28
N MET A 541 7.62 14.57 -2.07
CA MET A 541 6.31 15.12 -2.38
C MET A 541 6.00 16.32 -1.48
N ILE A 542 6.17 16.17 -0.17
CA ILE A 542 5.94 17.28 0.76
C ILE A 542 6.98 18.40 0.57
N CYS A 543 8.23 18.07 0.23
CA CYS A 543 9.27 19.06 -0.11
C CYS A 543 8.88 19.93 -1.32
N ARG A 544 8.35 19.30 -2.37
CA ARG A 544 7.86 19.99 -3.57
C ARG A 544 6.68 20.89 -3.24
N PHE A 545 5.72 20.38 -2.49
CA PHE A 545 4.56 21.15 -2.03
C PHE A 545 4.98 22.43 -1.29
N LEU A 546 5.87 22.33 -0.30
CA LEU A 546 6.36 23.50 0.45
C LEU A 546 7.12 24.51 -0.41
N SER A 547 7.98 24.01 -1.31
CA SER A 547 8.72 24.87 -2.26
C SER A 547 7.77 25.70 -3.11
N CYS A 548 6.66 25.11 -3.51
CA CYS A 548 5.71 25.75 -4.39
C CYS A 548 4.75 26.67 -3.65
N LEU A 549 4.31 26.29 -2.44
CA LEU A 549 3.63 27.22 -1.53
C LEU A 549 4.41 28.53 -1.37
N ALA A 550 5.72 28.43 -1.11
CA ALA A 550 6.57 29.61 -0.90
C ALA A 550 6.96 30.35 -2.19
N GLY A 551 7.08 29.64 -3.32
CA GLY A 551 7.51 30.19 -4.62
C GLY A 551 6.39 30.94 -5.34
N ARG A 552 5.89 32.04 -4.77
CA ARG A 552 4.84 32.90 -5.37
C ARG A 552 5.46 33.97 -6.28
N SER A 553 4.79 34.29 -7.40
CA SER A 553 5.19 35.41 -8.27
C SER A 553 5.07 36.75 -7.53
N SER A 554 5.96 37.71 -7.84
CA SER A 554 5.88 39.08 -7.32
C SER A 554 4.60 39.82 -7.71
N SER A 555 3.88 39.34 -8.74
CA SER A 555 2.58 39.87 -9.15
C SER A 555 1.39 39.28 -8.38
N SER A 556 1.61 38.28 -7.53
CA SER A 556 0.55 37.64 -6.73
C SER A 556 0.05 38.57 -5.62
N LEU A 557 -1.27 38.68 -5.46
CA LEU A 557 -1.85 39.35 -4.29
C LEU A 557 -1.71 38.52 -3.00
N THR A 558 -1.40 37.23 -3.13
CA THR A 558 -1.16 36.33 -2.01
C THR A 558 0.34 36.12 -1.79
N ARG A 559 0.82 36.54 -0.62
CA ARG A 559 2.17 36.30 -0.11
C ARG A 559 2.17 35.12 0.84
N VAL A 560 3.22 34.31 0.77
CA VAL A 560 3.33 33.08 1.55
C VAL A 560 4.69 32.99 2.24
N LYS A 561 4.65 32.75 3.55
CA LYS A 561 5.79 32.33 4.37
C LYS A 561 5.57 30.90 4.84
N VAL A 562 6.63 30.11 4.88
CA VAL A 562 6.59 28.73 5.37
C VAL A 562 7.70 28.54 6.40
N CYS A 563 7.35 28.20 7.62
CA CYS A 563 8.26 27.69 8.62
C CYS A 563 7.97 26.21 8.82
N PHE A 564 8.99 25.36 8.78
CA PHE A 564 8.79 23.95 9.06
C PHE A 564 9.92 23.35 9.88
N SER A 565 9.60 22.28 10.62
CA SER A 565 10.58 21.50 11.36
C SER A 565 10.73 20.08 10.81
N SER A 566 11.94 19.53 10.86
CA SER A 566 12.16 18.12 10.55
C SER A 566 13.47 17.57 11.14
N ARG A 567 13.64 16.25 11.10
CA ARG A 567 14.97 15.62 11.19
C ARG A 567 15.85 16.05 10.01
N PRO A 568 17.18 16.12 10.20
CA PRO A 568 18.11 16.52 9.14
C PRO A 568 18.37 15.37 8.14
N TRP A 569 17.32 14.77 7.58
CA TRP A 569 17.41 13.76 6.54
C TRP A 569 17.98 14.36 5.25
N ASP A 570 18.62 13.53 4.44
CA ASP A 570 19.35 13.99 3.25
C ASP A 570 18.43 14.66 2.23
N VAL A 571 17.18 14.21 2.11
CA VAL A 571 16.16 14.85 1.26
C VAL A 571 15.91 16.32 1.66
N PHE A 572 15.71 16.58 2.96
CA PHE A 572 15.48 17.94 3.47
C PHE A 572 16.75 18.79 3.40
N LYS A 573 17.93 18.22 3.70
CA LYS A 573 19.22 18.91 3.56
C LYS A 573 19.47 19.35 2.12
N LYS A 574 19.27 18.42 1.17
CA LYS A 574 19.49 18.67 -0.26
C LYS A 574 18.57 19.76 -0.78
N GLN A 575 17.30 19.77 -0.37
CA GLN A 575 16.30 20.72 -0.86
C GLN A 575 16.35 22.08 -0.14
N PHE A 576 16.49 22.07 1.19
CA PHE A 576 16.29 23.26 2.03
C PHE A 576 17.55 23.78 2.73
N GLY A 577 18.69 23.09 2.59
CA GLY A 577 19.94 23.49 3.27
C GLY A 577 20.49 24.86 2.88
N THR A 578 20.09 25.40 1.72
CA THR A 578 20.45 26.76 1.26
C THR A 578 19.51 27.85 1.74
N TYR A 579 18.32 27.50 2.24
CA TYR A 579 17.37 28.46 2.80
C TYR A 579 17.79 28.85 4.22
N PRO A 580 17.29 29.98 4.76
CA PRO A 580 17.46 30.30 6.18
C PRO A 580 17.06 29.11 7.05
N ASN A 581 18.00 28.60 7.83
CA ASN A 581 17.79 27.43 8.67
C ASN A 581 18.55 27.53 9.98
N ILE A 582 18.10 26.78 10.98
CA ILE A 582 18.79 26.63 12.27
C ILE A 582 18.91 25.15 12.63
N SER A 583 20.03 24.82 13.26
CA SER A 583 20.26 23.49 13.83
C SER A 583 20.05 23.55 15.34
N LEU A 584 18.92 23.04 15.82
CA LEU A 584 18.55 23.16 17.24
C LEU A 584 19.58 22.55 18.17
N GLN A 585 20.15 21.38 17.85
CA GLN A 585 21.13 20.75 18.74
C GLN A 585 22.38 21.62 19.02
N THR A 586 22.66 22.61 18.17
CA THR A 586 23.78 23.54 18.37
C THR A 586 23.41 24.73 19.27
N LEU A 587 22.12 25.07 19.34
CA LEU A 587 21.60 26.26 20.03
C LEU A 587 20.96 25.92 21.38
N THR A 588 20.42 24.72 21.54
CA THR A 588 19.66 24.32 22.74
C THR A 588 20.50 23.72 23.85
N LYS A 589 21.84 23.75 23.75
CA LYS A 589 22.73 23.13 24.76
C LYS A 589 22.54 23.73 26.16
N LEU A 590 22.36 25.05 26.25
CA LEU A 590 22.08 25.72 27.53
C LEU A 590 20.64 25.46 27.98
N ASP A 591 19.67 25.50 27.06
CA ASP A 591 18.26 25.21 27.35
C ASP A 591 18.08 23.79 27.91
N ILE A 592 18.70 22.79 27.29
CA ILE A 592 18.68 21.40 27.76
C ILE A 592 19.33 21.29 29.14
N ARG A 593 20.45 21.99 29.38
CA ARG A 593 21.10 22.00 30.70
C ARG A 593 20.17 22.60 31.75
N ASP A 594 19.56 23.74 31.47
CA ASP A 594 18.72 24.46 32.42
C ASP A 594 17.39 23.72 32.67
N TYR A 595 16.85 23.04 31.65
CA TYR A 595 15.78 22.05 31.80
C TYR A 595 16.20 20.89 32.71
N CYS A 596 17.35 20.25 32.45
CA CYS A 596 17.81 19.12 33.26
C CYS A 596 18.02 19.53 34.73
N LEU A 597 18.71 20.67 34.97
CA LEU A 597 18.93 21.18 36.32
C LEU A 597 17.61 21.55 37.03
N GLY A 598 16.68 22.19 36.31
CA GLY A 598 15.39 22.60 36.85
C GLY A 598 14.38 21.47 37.03
N SER A 599 14.52 20.36 36.31
CA SER A 599 13.70 19.15 36.45
C SER A 599 14.19 18.22 37.56
N ILE A 600 15.44 18.39 38.03
CA ILE A 600 16.01 17.66 39.18
C ILE A 600 15.50 18.22 40.54
N ASP A 601 14.95 19.44 40.56
CA ASP A 601 14.43 20.13 41.76
C ASP A 601 13.24 19.44 42.45
N VAL A 602 12.66 18.37 41.87
CA VAL A 602 11.53 17.63 42.44
C VAL A 602 11.96 16.54 43.44
N ALA A 603 13.26 16.31 43.64
CA ALA A 603 13.82 15.39 44.65
C ALA A 603 14.49 16.16 45.81
N GLU A 604 13.69 16.90 46.58
CA GLU A 604 14.13 17.83 47.65
C GLU A 604 15.15 17.29 48.68
N PRO A 605 15.17 16.00 49.08
CA PRO A 605 16.16 15.53 50.07
C PRO A 605 17.58 15.43 49.49
N PHE A 606 17.71 14.99 48.23
CA PHE A 606 19.01 14.72 47.60
C PHE A 606 19.75 16.01 47.24
N VAL A 607 19.01 17.05 46.81
CA VAL A 607 19.57 18.33 46.39
C VAL A 607 19.95 19.22 47.58
N LYS A 608 19.21 19.18 48.71
CA LYS A 608 19.61 19.90 49.94
C LYS A 608 20.90 19.35 50.54
N GLU A 609 21.10 18.04 50.54
CA GLU A 609 22.38 17.44 50.94
C GLU A 609 23.51 17.79 49.96
N LEU A 610 23.24 17.79 48.64
CA LEU A 610 24.21 18.17 47.62
C LEU A 610 24.65 19.65 47.74
N SER A 611 23.68 20.54 47.97
CA SER A 611 23.87 21.99 48.15
C SER A 611 24.65 22.30 49.43
N ALA A 612 24.29 21.66 50.55
CA ALA A 612 24.98 21.84 51.82
C ALA A 612 26.42 21.27 51.78
N ALA A 613 26.63 20.13 51.11
CA ALA A 613 27.95 19.51 50.97
C ALA A 613 28.90 20.29 50.03
N LEU A 614 28.36 20.96 49.01
CA LEU A 614 29.14 21.80 48.08
C LEU A 614 29.56 23.14 48.69
N GLN A 615 28.81 23.68 49.65
CA GLN A 615 29.12 24.96 50.29
C GLN A 615 30.13 24.85 51.43
N ASP A 616 30.24 23.70 52.11
CA ASP A 616 31.05 23.58 53.33
C ASP A 616 32.35 22.77 53.17
N GLY A 617 32.68 22.29 51.97
CA GLY A 617 33.99 21.67 51.66
C GLY A 617 34.38 20.45 52.52
N ARG A 618 33.46 19.91 53.31
CA ARG A 618 33.71 18.96 54.39
C ARG A 618 32.86 17.69 54.29
N VAL A 619 32.53 17.20 53.09
CA VAL A 619 32.09 15.80 52.94
C VAL A 619 32.68 15.19 51.66
N ARG A 620 33.40 14.09 51.84
CA ARG A 620 34.04 13.31 50.79
C ARG A 620 33.01 12.35 50.19
N TRP A 621 32.31 12.78 49.14
CA TRP A 621 31.63 11.86 48.22
C TRP A 621 32.68 11.13 47.36
N PRO A 622 32.44 9.87 46.92
CA PRO A 622 33.46 9.08 46.22
C PRO A 622 33.80 9.61 44.82
N TYR A 623 32.99 10.53 44.28
CA TYR A 623 33.09 11.02 42.91
C TYR A 623 33.11 12.55 42.90
N ASN A 624 34.19 13.15 42.36
CA ASN A 624 34.33 14.59 42.23
C ASN A 624 33.54 15.13 41.01
N LEU A 625 33.42 16.46 40.89
CA LEU A 625 32.81 17.15 39.74
C LEU A 625 33.43 16.77 38.39
N ASP A 626 34.71 16.41 38.36
CA ASP A 626 35.38 15.92 37.16
C ASP A 626 34.93 14.50 36.78
N HIS A 627 34.52 13.69 37.75
CA HIS A 627 33.96 12.36 37.55
C HIS A 627 32.57 12.45 36.91
N LEU A 628 31.74 13.40 37.35
CA LEU A 628 30.43 13.67 36.71
C LEU A 628 30.62 14.21 35.28
N ARG A 629 31.60 15.09 35.06
CA ARG A 629 31.97 15.58 33.72
C ARG A 629 32.53 14.47 32.84
N ALA A 630 33.34 13.56 33.39
CA ALA A 630 33.86 12.40 32.69
C ALA A 630 32.73 11.43 32.31
N LEU A 631 31.79 11.19 33.23
CA LEU A 631 30.60 10.38 32.98
C LEU A 631 29.74 11.00 31.86
N LEU A 632 29.43 12.29 31.92
CA LEU A 632 28.68 12.99 30.87
C LEU A 632 29.40 12.98 29.51
N ARG A 633 30.74 13.04 29.50
CA ARG A 633 31.55 12.89 28.27
C ARG A 633 31.61 11.45 27.75
N SER A 634 31.31 10.45 28.58
CA SER A 634 31.31 9.04 28.20
C SER A 634 29.99 8.58 27.55
N PHE A 635 28.94 9.41 27.59
CA PHE A 635 27.68 9.09 26.90
C PHE A 635 27.89 9.12 25.38
N PRO A 636 27.36 8.11 24.66
CA PRO A 636 27.37 8.13 23.20
C PRO A 636 26.66 9.36 22.63
N THR A 637 27.15 9.85 21.48
CA THR A 637 26.62 11.07 20.82
C THR A 637 25.53 10.77 19.79
N GLU A 638 25.39 9.51 19.40
CA GLU A 638 24.35 9.00 18.50
C GLU A 638 23.36 8.11 19.25
N LEU A 639 22.11 8.10 18.79
CA LEU A 639 21.00 7.41 19.47
C LEU A 639 21.15 5.88 19.42
N ASP A 640 21.57 5.33 18.28
CA ASP A 640 21.77 3.88 18.14
C ASP A 640 22.89 3.39 19.06
N ASP A 641 23.99 4.15 19.16
CA ASP A 641 25.08 3.85 20.09
C ASP A 641 24.61 4.00 21.55
N TYR A 642 23.73 4.96 21.83
CA TYR A 642 23.14 5.14 23.16
C TYR A 642 22.24 3.96 23.55
N TYR A 643 21.38 3.49 22.66
CA TYR A 643 20.55 2.31 22.88
C TYR A 643 21.40 1.05 23.00
N THR A 644 22.41 0.91 22.13
CA THR A 644 23.41 -0.16 22.21
C THR A 644 24.12 -0.15 23.56
N TRP A 645 24.51 1.02 24.05
CA TRP A 645 25.10 1.19 25.38
C TRP A 645 24.13 0.81 26.51
N ILE A 646 22.84 1.16 26.41
CA ILE A 646 21.81 0.70 27.36
C ILE A 646 21.73 -0.84 27.35
N ILE A 647 21.63 -1.47 26.18
CA ILE A 647 21.60 -2.94 26.06
C ILE A 647 22.87 -3.57 26.62
N HIS A 648 24.04 -2.97 26.38
CA HIS A 648 25.31 -3.47 26.91
C HIS A 648 25.40 -3.42 28.43
N ARG A 649 24.72 -2.46 29.08
CA ARG A 649 24.63 -2.37 30.55
C ARG A 649 23.74 -3.45 31.15
N ILE A 650 22.82 -4.01 30.37
CA ILE A 650 21.99 -5.12 30.81
C ILE A 650 22.84 -6.40 30.79
N SER A 651 22.85 -7.11 31.91
CA SER A 651 23.61 -8.35 32.05
C SER A 651 23.14 -9.38 31.04
N MET A 652 24.06 -10.19 30.50
CA MET A 652 23.74 -11.18 29.46
C MET A 652 22.60 -12.14 29.89
N ALA A 653 22.56 -12.50 31.18
CA ALA A 653 21.52 -13.34 31.77
C ALA A 653 20.10 -12.71 31.72
N GLN A 654 20.00 -11.38 31.64
CA GLN A 654 18.72 -10.65 31.61
C GLN A 654 18.31 -10.24 30.20
N ARG A 655 19.20 -10.35 29.20
CA ARG A 655 18.92 -9.89 27.83
C ARG A 655 17.83 -10.68 27.12
N TRP A 656 17.60 -11.93 27.52
CA TRP A 656 16.43 -12.67 27.05
C TRP A 656 15.12 -11.96 27.43
N GLU A 657 15.00 -11.51 28.68
CA GLU A 657 13.83 -10.74 29.10
C GLU A 657 13.76 -9.39 28.36
N THR A 658 14.90 -8.73 28.12
CA THR A 658 14.96 -7.51 27.30
C THR A 658 14.39 -7.73 25.91
N PHE A 659 14.80 -8.82 25.25
CA PHE A 659 14.32 -9.19 23.93
C PHE A 659 12.80 -9.39 23.95
N VAL A 660 12.29 -10.18 24.89
CA VAL A 660 10.85 -10.46 25.03
C VAL A 660 10.06 -9.18 25.32
N VAL A 661 10.50 -8.36 26.28
CA VAL A 661 9.80 -7.10 26.64
C VAL A 661 9.69 -6.17 25.44
N LEU A 662 10.81 -5.89 24.77
CA LEU A 662 10.85 -4.91 23.68
C LEU A 662 10.07 -5.40 22.45
N GLU A 663 10.20 -6.69 22.09
CA GLU A 663 9.43 -7.30 21.01
C GLU A 663 7.92 -7.28 21.30
N LEU A 664 7.49 -7.62 22.52
CA LEU A 664 6.06 -7.60 22.88
C LEU A 664 5.48 -6.19 22.85
N VAL A 665 6.18 -5.20 23.41
CA VAL A 665 5.71 -3.81 23.42
C VAL A 665 5.63 -3.25 22.00
N VAL A 666 6.65 -3.49 21.15
CA VAL A 666 6.65 -3.09 19.74
C VAL A 666 5.46 -3.71 18.99
N ARG A 667 5.24 -5.03 19.08
CA ARG A 667 4.15 -5.71 18.37
C ARG A 667 2.76 -5.43 18.94
N SER A 668 2.67 -5.02 20.21
CA SER A 668 1.41 -4.55 20.79
C SER A 668 0.94 -3.23 20.18
N THR A 669 1.86 -2.37 19.73
CA THR A 669 1.51 -1.09 19.10
C THR A 669 1.00 -1.22 17.66
N GLU A 670 1.22 -2.39 17.03
CA GLU A 670 0.80 -2.67 15.65
C GLU A 670 -0.63 -3.25 15.57
N THR A 671 -1.25 -3.57 16.71
CA THR A 671 -2.59 -4.20 16.76
C THR A 671 -3.55 -3.45 17.69
N ILE A 672 -4.86 -3.73 17.60
CA ILE A 672 -5.98 -3.03 18.29
C ILE A 672 -5.99 -3.22 19.84
N GLY A 673 -4.89 -3.65 20.47
CA GLY A 673 -4.83 -3.86 21.92
C GLY A 673 -3.42 -3.71 22.51
N GLN A 674 -3.27 -2.77 23.44
CA GLN A 674 -2.03 -2.61 24.22
C GLN A 674 -1.86 -3.78 25.21
N VAL A 675 -0.65 -4.33 25.30
CA VAL A 675 -0.30 -5.31 26.33
C VAL A 675 -0.26 -4.64 27.70
N SER A 676 -0.94 -5.23 28.68
CA SER A 676 -0.89 -4.72 30.05
C SER A 676 0.41 -5.09 30.76
N LEU A 677 0.73 -4.38 31.84
CA LEU A 677 1.93 -4.61 32.63
C LEU A 677 2.02 -6.03 33.19
N LEU A 678 0.90 -6.59 33.67
CA LEU A 678 0.86 -7.96 34.21
C LEU A 678 0.96 -9.03 33.13
N GLU A 679 0.38 -8.79 31.94
CA GLU A 679 0.52 -9.70 30.81
C GLU A 679 1.96 -9.72 30.31
N LEU A 680 2.62 -8.56 30.26
CA LEU A 680 4.01 -8.42 29.88
C LEU A 680 4.94 -9.14 30.87
N ASP A 681 4.73 -8.93 32.18
CA ASP A 681 5.50 -9.59 33.24
C ASP A 681 5.32 -11.12 33.21
N GLY A 682 4.08 -11.59 33.06
CA GLY A 682 3.78 -13.01 32.92
C GLY A 682 4.43 -13.63 31.68
N ALA A 683 4.46 -12.92 30.55
CA ALA A 683 5.07 -13.39 29.32
C ALA A 683 6.56 -13.72 29.47
N LEU A 684 7.28 -13.00 30.34
CA LEU A 684 8.70 -13.26 30.61
C LEU A 684 8.95 -14.66 31.19
N ASP A 685 7.97 -15.21 31.90
CA ASP A 685 8.10 -16.52 32.54
C ASP A 685 7.94 -17.68 31.54
N TYR A 686 7.06 -17.53 30.54
CA TYR A 686 6.73 -18.61 29.62
C TYR A 686 7.14 -18.36 28.16
N ALA A 687 7.80 -17.24 27.83
CA ALA A 687 8.22 -16.92 26.46
C ALA A 687 9.05 -18.05 25.82
N SER A 688 9.96 -18.66 26.58
CA SER A 688 10.83 -19.75 26.13
C SER A 688 10.18 -21.14 26.15
N SER A 689 8.88 -21.24 26.47
CA SER A 689 8.21 -22.54 26.52
C SER A 689 7.77 -22.99 25.12
N ASP A 690 8.14 -24.22 24.77
CA ASP A 690 7.74 -24.87 23.52
C ASP A 690 6.35 -25.52 23.61
N THR A 691 5.85 -25.74 24.84
CA THR A 691 4.54 -26.35 25.10
C THR A 691 3.71 -25.53 26.06
N PHE A 692 2.39 -25.65 25.94
CA PHE A 692 1.42 -25.07 26.86
C PHE A 692 1.63 -25.59 28.29
N ALA A 693 1.81 -26.90 28.46
CA ALA A 693 1.97 -27.50 29.79
C ALA A 693 3.21 -26.96 30.51
N SER A 694 4.35 -26.84 29.81
CA SER A 694 5.56 -26.27 30.41
C SER A 694 5.38 -24.79 30.73
N GLY A 695 4.79 -24.02 29.82
CA GLY A 695 4.52 -22.60 30.03
C GLY A 695 3.58 -22.33 31.20
N ARG A 696 2.49 -23.10 31.31
CA ARG A 696 1.56 -23.04 32.45
C ARG A 696 2.21 -23.40 33.77
N ALA A 697 3.03 -24.45 33.80
CA ALA A 697 3.72 -24.84 35.02
C ALA A 697 4.69 -23.74 35.50
N VAL A 698 5.38 -23.04 34.59
CA VAL A 698 6.23 -21.91 34.97
C VAL A 698 5.39 -20.72 35.45
N PHE A 699 4.33 -20.39 34.71
CA PHE A 699 3.40 -19.31 35.07
C PHE A 699 2.73 -19.50 36.44
N GLU A 700 2.31 -20.72 36.78
CA GLU A 700 1.70 -21.05 38.06
C GLU A 700 2.71 -21.01 39.22
N ARG A 701 4.00 -21.28 38.96
CA ARG A 701 5.09 -21.13 39.94
C ARG A 701 5.53 -19.68 40.16
N GLY A 702 5.27 -18.78 39.22
CA GLY A 702 5.69 -17.37 39.24
C GLY A 702 5.09 -16.52 40.37
N GLY A 703 4.09 -17.03 41.11
CA GLY A 703 3.66 -16.46 42.40
C GLY A 703 2.92 -15.11 42.36
N ALA A 704 2.93 -14.36 41.24
CA ALA A 704 2.22 -13.08 41.09
C ALA A 704 0.71 -13.20 41.29
N GLN A 705 0.12 -14.37 41.00
CA GLN A 705 -1.28 -14.67 41.28
C GLN A 705 -1.60 -14.83 42.78
N CYS A 706 -0.61 -15.02 43.65
CA CYS A 706 -0.81 -15.19 45.09
C CYS A 706 -0.62 -13.88 45.87
N LEU A 707 -0.12 -12.82 45.22
CA LEU A 707 0.13 -11.52 45.85
C LEU A 707 -1.09 -10.58 45.74
N PRO A 708 -1.26 -9.62 46.66
CA PRO A 708 -2.19 -8.51 46.49
C PRO A 708 -1.90 -7.74 45.19
N LEU A 709 -2.94 -7.28 44.47
CA LEU A 709 -2.82 -6.64 43.15
C LEU A 709 -1.82 -5.46 43.14
N SER A 710 -1.83 -4.63 44.18
CA SER A 710 -0.90 -3.50 44.32
C SER A 710 0.57 -3.95 44.40
N ARG A 711 0.84 -5.07 45.05
CA ARG A 711 2.20 -5.65 45.17
C ARG A 711 2.63 -6.32 43.87
N ALA A 712 1.72 -7.05 43.22
CA ALA A 712 1.98 -7.66 41.92
C ALA A 712 2.33 -6.61 40.85
N LEU A 713 1.56 -5.51 40.76
CA LEU A 713 1.84 -4.41 39.84
C LEU A 713 3.17 -3.71 40.16
N ALA A 714 3.53 -3.55 41.44
CA ALA A 714 4.79 -2.96 41.84
C ALA A 714 6.00 -3.85 41.47
N ASP A 715 5.89 -5.16 41.71
CA ASP A 715 6.93 -6.12 41.34
C ASP A 715 7.08 -6.24 39.81
N ALA A 716 5.96 -6.31 39.08
CA ALA A 716 5.93 -6.31 37.61
C ALA A 716 6.53 -5.03 37.01
N ARG A 717 6.16 -3.85 37.55
CA ARG A 717 6.76 -2.56 37.15
C ARG A 717 8.27 -2.59 37.33
N ARG A 718 8.76 -3.09 38.47
CA ARG A 718 10.19 -3.19 38.74
C ARG A 718 10.88 -4.14 37.76
N ARG A 719 10.32 -5.31 37.50
CA ARG A 719 10.90 -6.29 36.56
C ARG A 719 10.96 -5.74 35.14
N VAL A 720 9.82 -5.30 34.59
CA VAL A 720 9.74 -4.76 33.22
C VAL A 720 10.66 -3.54 33.03
N THR A 721 10.71 -2.62 34.00
CA THR A 721 11.59 -1.44 33.91
C THR A 721 13.08 -1.85 33.94
N ASN A 722 13.45 -2.81 34.79
CA ASN A 722 14.82 -3.30 34.88
C ASN A 722 15.22 -4.07 33.62
N SER A 723 14.36 -4.97 33.14
CA SER A 723 14.63 -5.84 32.00
C SER A 723 14.64 -5.06 30.68
N SER A 724 13.96 -3.91 30.59
CA SER A 724 14.04 -3.02 29.42
C SER A 724 15.18 -2.00 29.48
N GLY A 725 15.92 -1.92 30.59
CA GLY A 725 16.96 -0.88 30.78
C GLY A 725 16.43 0.55 30.74
N GLY A 726 15.14 0.75 31.03
CA GLY A 726 14.46 2.06 30.95
C GLY A 726 13.97 2.47 29.56
N LEU A 727 14.04 1.58 28.57
CA LEU A 727 13.50 1.80 27.21
C LEU A 727 11.98 1.69 27.13
N VAL A 728 11.37 1.15 28.18
CA VAL A 728 9.93 0.99 28.33
C VAL A 728 9.49 1.77 29.55
N GLU A 729 8.43 2.56 29.40
CA GLU A 729 7.82 3.30 30.49
C GLU A 729 6.42 2.80 30.81
N VAL A 730 6.03 3.04 32.06
CA VAL A 730 4.75 2.63 32.62
C VAL A 730 4.04 3.91 33.07
N LEU A 731 3.08 4.37 32.26
CA LEU A 731 2.41 5.67 32.41
C LEU A 731 1.45 5.69 33.60
N ASP A 732 0.66 4.61 33.76
CA ASP A 732 -0.29 4.41 34.88
C ASP A 732 -0.01 3.09 35.61
N SER A 733 -0.93 2.60 36.45
CA SER A 733 -0.74 1.32 37.15
C SER A 733 -0.62 0.09 36.25
N ASN A 734 -1.07 0.15 34.97
CA ASN A 734 -1.13 -1.04 34.11
C ASN A 734 -0.80 -0.83 32.62
N ARG A 735 -0.65 0.42 32.15
CA ARG A 735 -0.35 0.72 30.74
C ARG A 735 1.14 0.87 30.50
N VAL A 736 1.64 0.23 29.44
CA VAL A 736 3.06 0.15 29.09
C VAL A 736 3.27 0.71 27.68
N GLN A 737 4.34 1.47 27.48
CA GLN A 737 4.75 1.94 26.14
C GLN A 737 6.26 2.07 26.01
N LEU A 738 6.75 2.17 24.77
CA LEU A 738 8.14 2.57 24.53
C LEU A 738 8.34 4.02 24.94
N MET A 739 9.46 4.31 25.60
CA MET A 739 9.80 5.67 26.05
C MET A 739 9.88 6.69 24.91
N HIS A 740 10.18 6.25 23.67
CA HIS A 740 10.30 7.13 22.51
C HIS A 740 10.15 6.34 21.20
N GLN A 741 9.75 7.02 20.11
CA GLN A 741 9.59 6.40 18.78
C GLN A 741 10.90 5.82 18.23
N THR A 742 12.04 6.46 18.49
CA THR A 742 13.34 5.95 18.02
C THR A 742 13.74 4.63 18.67
N VAL A 743 13.11 4.24 19.79
CA VAL A 743 13.27 2.89 20.35
C VAL A 743 12.57 1.85 19.48
N TYR A 744 11.43 2.19 18.87
CA TYR A 744 10.76 1.32 17.90
C TYR A 744 11.67 1.08 16.69
N ASP A 745 12.24 2.15 16.13
CA ASP A 745 13.16 2.06 14.98
C ASP A 745 14.39 1.18 15.33
N PHE A 746 14.92 1.34 16.54
CA PHE A 746 16.04 0.54 17.04
C PHE A 746 15.67 -0.94 17.18
N VAL A 747 14.52 -1.26 17.78
CA VAL A 747 14.07 -2.65 18.01
C VAL A 747 13.70 -3.35 16.70
N THR A 748 13.09 -2.64 15.75
CA THR A 748 12.73 -3.18 14.43
C THR A 748 13.91 -3.24 13.44
N GLY A 749 15.05 -2.66 13.80
CA GLY A 749 16.28 -2.70 13.01
C GLY A 749 16.87 -4.12 12.89
N LEU A 750 17.50 -4.40 11.74
CA LEU A 750 18.05 -5.73 11.40
C LEU A 750 19.07 -6.29 12.42
N GLY A 751 19.79 -5.43 13.15
CA GLY A 751 20.82 -5.82 14.11
C GLY A 751 20.34 -6.02 15.54
N PHE A 752 19.09 -5.68 15.88
CA PHE A 752 18.60 -5.69 17.27
C PHE A 752 18.65 -7.08 17.90
N LYS A 753 18.14 -8.10 17.20
CA LYS A 753 18.08 -9.47 17.69
C LYS A 753 19.48 -10.03 17.98
N GLU A 754 20.44 -9.77 17.08
CA GLU A 754 21.84 -10.16 17.26
C GLU A 754 22.52 -9.40 18.40
N LEU A 755 22.24 -8.10 18.55
CA LEU A 755 22.80 -7.27 19.62
C LEU A 755 22.35 -7.73 21.00
N VAL A 756 21.06 -8.04 21.15
CA VAL A 756 20.48 -8.43 22.44
C VAL A 756 20.83 -9.88 22.79
N LEU A 757 20.66 -10.80 21.84
CA LEU A 757 20.79 -12.25 22.11
C LEU A 757 22.19 -12.81 21.84
N GLY A 758 23.06 -12.11 21.11
CA GLY A 758 24.37 -12.62 20.71
C GLY A 758 24.25 -13.91 19.90
N ASP A 759 25.01 -14.95 20.27
CA ASP A 759 24.99 -16.25 19.58
C ASP A 759 23.62 -16.96 19.63
N LEU A 760 22.79 -16.68 20.64
CA LEU A 760 21.44 -17.25 20.73
C LEU A 760 20.54 -16.77 19.59
N ALA A 761 20.82 -15.60 18.98
CA ALA A 761 20.04 -15.07 17.86
C ALA A 761 19.95 -16.05 16.68
N LYS A 762 20.99 -16.87 16.45
CA LYS A 762 21.06 -17.83 15.34
C LYS A 762 20.13 -19.03 15.52
N ILE A 763 19.77 -19.35 16.75
CA ILE A 763 18.95 -20.53 17.09
C ILE A 763 17.56 -20.16 17.60
N THR A 764 17.37 -18.92 18.08
CA THR A 764 16.06 -18.42 18.49
C THR A 764 15.23 -18.09 17.25
N THR A 765 14.15 -18.84 17.02
CA THR A 765 13.18 -18.52 15.97
C THR A 765 12.03 -17.65 16.47
N ASP A 766 11.75 -17.63 17.77
CA ASP A 766 10.71 -16.77 18.35
C ASP A 766 10.95 -15.26 18.10
N ASN A 767 9.84 -14.53 18.12
CA ASN A 767 9.72 -13.08 18.00
C ASN A 767 8.47 -12.57 18.74
N GLY A 768 8.21 -11.26 18.69
CA GLY A 768 7.09 -10.62 19.37
C GLY A 768 5.73 -11.25 19.08
N HIS A 769 5.43 -11.63 17.84
CA HIS A 769 4.14 -12.25 17.51
C HIS A 769 3.98 -13.64 18.14
N SER A 770 5.04 -14.46 18.13
CA SER A 770 5.00 -15.77 18.78
C SER A 770 4.83 -15.66 20.30
N PHE A 771 5.49 -14.70 20.95
CA PHE A 771 5.31 -14.43 22.38
C PHE A 771 3.88 -13.95 22.68
N TYR A 772 3.37 -13.03 21.87
CA TYR A 772 2.04 -12.45 22.04
C TYR A 772 0.93 -13.49 21.85
N SER A 773 1.11 -14.42 20.92
CA SER A 773 0.18 -15.55 20.74
C SER A 773 0.11 -16.40 22.02
N LYS A 774 1.25 -16.70 22.65
CA LYS A 774 1.32 -17.45 23.93
C LYS A 774 0.60 -16.71 25.08
N VAL A 775 0.63 -15.37 25.11
CA VAL A 775 -0.07 -14.56 26.13
C VAL A 775 -1.56 -14.87 26.18
N PHE A 776 -2.22 -15.02 25.02
CA PHE A 776 -3.65 -15.29 24.98
C PHE A 776 -4.03 -16.67 25.53
N PHE A 777 -3.20 -17.68 25.34
CA PHE A 777 -3.49 -19.04 25.82
C PHE A 777 -3.06 -19.25 27.27
N ILE A 778 -1.90 -18.72 27.66
CA ILE A 778 -1.32 -18.95 28.99
C ILE A 778 -1.80 -17.90 30.00
N GLY A 779 -1.82 -16.61 29.62
CA GLY A 779 -2.04 -15.47 30.52
C GLY A 779 -3.51 -15.17 30.86
N PHE A 780 -4.47 -15.83 30.19
CA PHE A 780 -5.92 -15.55 30.25
C PHE A 780 -6.57 -15.46 31.64
N ARG A 781 -5.92 -15.91 32.73
CA ARG A 781 -6.47 -15.81 34.10
C ARG A 781 -6.14 -14.52 34.86
N PHE A 782 -5.28 -13.64 34.36
CA PHE A 782 -5.06 -12.33 35.01
C PHE A 782 -6.26 -11.37 34.85
N SER A 783 -7.07 -11.52 33.81
CA SER A 783 -8.25 -10.70 33.53
C SER A 783 -9.38 -10.84 34.57
N ASN A 784 -9.46 -11.97 35.29
CA ASN A 784 -10.43 -12.14 36.38
C ASN A 784 -10.13 -11.30 37.65
N ARG A 785 -9.01 -10.57 37.69
CA ARG A 785 -8.71 -9.57 38.74
C ARG A 785 -9.05 -8.14 38.36
N THR A 786 -9.44 -7.90 37.12
CA THR A 786 -9.98 -6.62 36.65
C THR A 786 -11.50 -6.70 36.58
N PRO A 787 -12.24 -5.72 37.13
CA PRO A 787 -13.70 -5.76 37.14
C PRO A 787 -14.22 -5.45 35.74
N TYR A 788 -14.55 -6.49 34.98
CA TYR A 788 -15.37 -6.33 33.77
C TYR A 788 -16.75 -6.96 34.04
N PRO A 789 -17.85 -6.22 33.83
CA PRO A 789 -19.19 -6.64 34.22
C PRO A 789 -19.64 -7.86 33.41
N ASP A 790 -20.22 -8.84 34.13
CA ASP A 790 -20.55 -10.20 33.70
C ASP A 790 -21.52 -10.33 32.50
N SER A 791 -22.05 -9.24 31.96
CA SER A 791 -22.92 -9.23 30.77
C SER A 791 -22.22 -8.84 29.46
N ALA A 792 -20.96 -8.36 29.48
CA ALA A 792 -20.19 -7.94 28.31
C ALA A 792 -19.24 -9.03 27.74
N ASN A 793 -19.32 -10.26 28.26
CA ASN A 793 -18.32 -11.31 28.04
C ASN A 793 -18.26 -11.89 26.61
N GLN A 794 -19.29 -11.71 25.77
CA GLN A 794 -19.29 -12.25 24.40
C GLN A 794 -18.48 -11.42 23.41
N GLU A 795 -18.57 -10.09 23.47
CA GLU A 795 -17.81 -9.22 22.55
C GLU A 795 -16.31 -9.23 22.89
N LEU A 796 -15.97 -9.21 24.18
CA LEU A 796 -14.59 -9.27 24.66
C LEU A 796 -13.88 -10.59 24.30
N SER A 797 -14.55 -11.73 24.47
CA SER A 797 -13.99 -13.03 24.08
C SER A 797 -13.79 -13.15 22.57
N SER A 798 -14.72 -12.60 21.77
CA SER A 798 -14.57 -12.50 20.31
C SER A 798 -13.33 -11.68 19.94
N VAL A 799 -13.16 -10.48 20.48
CA VAL A 799 -12.01 -9.61 20.20
C VAL A 799 -10.70 -10.33 20.53
N MET A 800 -10.58 -10.91 21.73
CA MET A 800 -9.38 -11.63 22.17
C MET A 800 -9.02 -12.81 21.25
N LEU A 801 -10.01 -13.60 20.82
CA LEU A 801 -9.78 -14.71 19.90
C LEU A 801 -9.18 -14.23 18.57
N HIS A 802 -9.65 -13.08 18.05
CA HIS A 802 -9.13 -12.50 16.82
C HIS A 802 -7.70 -11.97 16.98
N HIS A 803 -7.36 -11.40 18.13
CA HIS A 803 -5.98 -11.02 18.43
C HIS A 803 -5.06 -12.24 18.52
N ALA A 804 -5.50 -13.30 19.20
CA ALA A 804 -4.75 -14.56 19.28
C ALA A 804 -4.50 -15.14 17.88
N ALA A 805 -5.52 -15.16 17.03
CA ALA A 805 -5.45 -15.59 15.64
C ALA A 805 -4.48 -14.73 14.82
N THR A 806 -4.58 -13.40 14.94
CA THR A 806 -3.72 -12.45 14.20
C THR A 806 -2.25 -12.64 14.54
N HIS A 807 -1.90 -12.70 15.83
CA HIS A 807 -0.52 -12.90 16.24
C HIS A 807 -0.01 -14.30 15.93
N ALA A 808 -0.84 -15.35 16.01
CA ALA A 808 -0.44 -16.69 15.56
C ALA A 808 -0.10 -16.71 14.06
N ARG A 809 -0.92 -16.05 13.23
CA ARG A 809 -0.68 -15.95 11.78
C ARG A 809 0.58 -15.16 11.45
N LEU A 810 0.75 -13.99 12.06
CA LEU A 810 1.93 -13.15 11.85
C LEU A 810 3.21 -13.84 12.36
N ALA A 811 3.13 -14.67 13.40
CA ALA A 811 4.24 -15.50 13.86
C ALA A 811 4.65 -16.57 12.82
N GLU A 812 3.70 -17.23 12.15
CA GLU A 812 4.03 -18.17 11.07
C GLU A 812 4.68 -17.47 9.88
N LEU A 813 4.12 -16.33 9.46
CA LEU A 813 4.62 -15.56 8.31
C LEU A 813 6.03 -15.02 8.54
N SER A 814 6.27 -14.47 9.73
CA SER A 814 7.57 -13.84 10.05
C SER A 814 8.68 -14.85 10.34
N ARG A 815 8.36 -16.05 10.83
CA ARG A 815 9.36 -17.09 11.14
C ARG A 815 9.53 -18.10 10.01
N GLY A 816 8.55 -18.21 9.12
CA GLY A 816 8.55 -19.19 8.03
C GLY A 816 8.31 -20.64 8.46
N HIS A 817 7.82 -20.88 9.68
CA HIS A 817 7.47 -22.21 10.19
C HIS A 817 6.28 -22.17 11.15
N SER A 818 5.64 -23.34 11.37
CA SER A 818 4.46 -23.47 12.23
C SER A 818 4.80 -23.43 13.72
N ASP A 819 3.82 -23.07 14.56
CA ASP A 819 3.85 -23.24 16.04
C ASP A 819 3.16 -24.52 16.50
N LYS A 820 3.20 -25.56 15.66
CA LYS A 820 2.48 -26.80 15.89
C LYS A 820 2.75 -27.47 17.25
N PRO A 821 4.01 -27.60 17.73
CA PRO A 821 4.27 -28.24 19.03
C PRO A 821 3.57 -27.53 20.19
N PHE A 822 3.56 -26.20 20.18
CA PHE A 822 2.88 -25.40 21.19
C PHE A 822 1.37 -25.55 21.08
N LEU A 823 0.81 -25.31 19.90
CA LEU A 823 -0.64 -25.34 19.68
C LEU A 823 -1.24 -26.72 19.98
N ASP A 824 -0.60 -27.81 19.53
CA ASP A 824 -1.07 -29.18 19.77
C ASP A 824 -1.05 -29.57 21.25
N SER A 825 -0.19 -28.94 22.05
CA SER A 825 -0.11 -29.18 23.49
C SER A 825 -1.18 -28.45 24.31
N ILE A 826 -1.95 -27.55 23.70
CA ILE A 826 -3.03 -26.81 24.38
C ILE A 826 -4.24 -27.74 24.60
N PRO A 827 -4.70 -27.95 25.85
CA PRO A 827 -5.91 -28.72 26.11
C PRO A 827 -7.14 -28.10 25.45
N ALA A 828 -8.04 -28.92 24.89
CA ALA A 828 -9.27 -28.45 24.25
C ALA A 828 -10.14 -27.54 25.15
N GLY A 829 -10.10 -27.78 26.46
CA GLY A 829 -10.78 -26.94 27.46
C GLY A 829 -10.24 -25.50 27.55
N VAL A 830 -8.99 -25.26 27.15
CA VAL A 830 -8.41 -23.90 27.15
C VAL A 830 -8.94 -23.11 25.97
N PHE A 831 -9.03 -23.71 24.79
CA PHE A 831 -9.74 -23.07 23.69
C PHE A 831 -11.20 -22.79 24.04
N SER A 832 -11.82 -23.60 24.91
CA SER A 832 -13.18 -23.35 25.39
C SER A 832 -13.33 -22.09 26.26
N THR A 833 -12.22 -21.56 26.79
CA THR A 833 -12.22 -20.28 27.52
C THR A 833 -12.19 -19.07 26.58
N LEU A 834 -11.66 -19.26 25.36
CA LEU A 834 -11.67 -18.26 24.29
C LEU A 834 -12.88 -18.43 23.34
N THR A 835 -13.52 -19.61 23.35
CA THR A 835 -14.58 -20.01 22.42
C THR A 835 -15.65 -20.84 23.12
N TYR A 836 -16.94 -20.62 22.87
CA TYR A 836 -18.00 -21.37 23.57
C TYR A 836 -18.18 -22.84 23.12
N SER A 837 -17.30 -23.38 22.25
CA SER A 837 -17.53 -24.66 21.55
C SER A 837 -16.36 -25.67 21.59
N GLY A 838 -15.45 -25.54 22.55
CA GLY A 838 -14.44 -26.58 22.86
C GLY A 838 -13.52 -26.94 21.70
N TRP A 839 -12.92 -25.92 21.06
CA TRP A 839 -12.01 -26.09 19.91
C TRP A 839 -10.74 -26.87 20.24
N THR A 840 -10.13 -27.46 19.21
CA THR A 840 -8.78 -28.00 19.21
C THR A 840 -7.84 -27.07 18.44
N ALA A 841 -6.55 -27.35 18.48
CA ALA A 841 -5.54 -26.64 17.69
C ALA A 841 -5.87 -26.61 16.18
N LEU A 842 -6.47 -27.67 15.65
CA LEU A 842 -6.86 -27.75 14.24
C LEU A 842 -8.01 -26.78 13.90
N GLU A 843 -9.02 -26.67 14.78
CA GLU A 843 -10.13 -25.72 14.59
C GLU A 843 -9.63 -24.27 14.69
N PHE A 844 -8.74 -24.00 15.66
CA PHE A 844 -8.12 -22.68 15.79
C PHE A 844 -7.25 -22.33 14.58
N ALA A 845 -6.48 -23.29 14.06
CA ALA A 845 -5.65 -23.09 12.88
C ALA A 845 -6.47 -22.80 11.61
N ALA A 846 -7.63 -23.44 11.46
CA ALA A 846 -8.56 -23.13 10.38
C ALA A 846 -9.14 -21.72 10.53
N PHE A 847 -9.53 -21.32 11.74
CA PHE A 847 -10.04 -19.98 12.04
C PHE A 847 -8.99 -18.86 11.82
N ALA A 848 -7.75 -19.11 12.21
CA ALA A 848 -6.63 -18.16 12.22
C ALA A 848 -5.78 -18.14 10.93
N PRO A 849 -6.34 -18.58 9.80
CA PRO A 849 -5.65 -19.18 8.64
C PRO A 849 -4.15 -19.51 8.83
N LEU A 850 -3.82 -20.49 9.66
CA LEU A 850 -2.44 -20.95 9.90
C LEU A 850 -2.00 -21.97 8.84
N VAL A 851 -1.68 -21.47 7.65
CA VAL A 851 -1.37 -22.26 6.46
C VAL A 851 -0.22 -23.25 6.67
N LEU A 852 0.83 -22.86 7.41
CA LEU A 852 1.98 -23.75 7.65
C LEU A 852 1.62 -24.85 8.63
N TYR A 853 0.94 -24.52 9.74
CA TYR A 853 0.39 -25.51 10.66
C TYR A 853 -0.52 -26.51 9.95
N LEU A 854 -1.45 -26.03 9.11
CA LEU A 854 -2.42 -26.89 8.43
C LEU A 854 -1.75 -27.86 7.46
N ARG A 855 -0.78 -27.38 6.65
CA ARG A 855 0.01 -28.24 5.76
C ARG A 855 0.75 -29.34 6.53
N GLU A 856 1.34 -29.00 7.67
CA GLU A 856 2.04 -29.96 8.52
C GLU A 856 1.07 -30.95 9.19
N ALA A 857 -0.03 -30.46 9.76
CA ALA A 857 -1.03 -31.27 10.44
C ALA A 857 -1.68 -32.31 9.52
N VAL A 858 -2.04 -31.89 8.29
CA VAL A 858 -2.62 -32.76 7.26
C VAL A 858 -1.63 -33.81 6.76
N ARG A 859 -0.35 -33.45 6.58
CA ARG A 859 0.70 -34.40 6.16
C ARG A 859 0.90 -35.52 7.18
N VAL A 860 0.90 -35.18 8.48
CA VAL A 860 1.09 -36.16 9.55
C VAL A 860 -0.12 -37.08 9.70
N SER A 861 -1.34 -36.55 9.52
CA SER A 861 -2.58 -37.31 9.68
C SER A 861 -3.65 -36.74 8.75
N PRO A 862 -3.88 -37.39 7.59
CA PRO A 862 -4.91 -36.97 6.63
C PRO A 862 -6.27 -36.84 7.30
N LEU A 863 -7.04 -35.82 6.93
CA LEU A 863 -8.35 -35.54 7.53
C LEU A 863 -9.38 -36.63 7.20
N SER A 864 -9.21 -37.34 6.10
CA SER A 864 -9.98 -38.55 5.76
C SER A 864 -9.95 -39.63 6.86
N ASN A 865 -8.89 -39.68 7.66
CA ASN A 865 -8.73 -40.61 8.77
C ASN A 865 -9.23 -40.04 10.11
N ARG A 866 -9.59 -38.75 10.17
CA ARG A 866 -10.09 -38.07 11.38
C ARG A 866 -11.61 -37.92 11.30
N ARG A 867 -12.35 -38.55 12.22
CA ARG A 867 -13.79 -38.31 12.39
C ARG A 867 -14.07 -36.94 13.05
N SER A 868 -13.54 -35.83 12.52
CA SER A 868 -13.95 -34.50 12.99
C SER A 868 -15.33 -34.17 12.43
N ARG A 869 -16.33 -34.01 13.31
CA ARG A 869 -17.70 -33.58 12.97
C ARG A 869 -17.86 -32.06 13.01
N LYS A 870 -16.77 -31.30 13.19
CA LYS A 870 -16.83 -29.84 13.35
C LYS A 870 -16.71 -29.13 12.00
N PRO A 871 -17.37 -27.96 11.82
CA PRO A 871 -17.43 -27.25 10.55
C PRO A 871 -16.15 -26.42 10.30
N LEU A 872 -15.06 -27.08 9.91
CA LEU A 872 -13.73 -26.45 9.75
C LEU A 872 -13.73 -25.38 8.66
N LEU A 873 -14.46 -25.61 7.57
CA LEU A 873 -14.57 -24.63 6.50
C LEU A 873 -15.27 -23.36 7.00
N SER A 874 -16.35 -23.48 7.78
CA SER A 874 -17.02 -22.34 8.38
C SER A 874 -16.14 -21.57 9.34
N PHE A 875 -15.26 -22.25 10.08
CA PHE A 875 -14.28 -21.56 10.93
C PHE A 875 -13.32 -20.72 10.08
N ALA A 876 -12.83 -21.25 8.97
CA ALA A 876 -11.99 -20.49 8.04
C ALA A 876 -12.70 -19.26 7.48
N LEU A 877 -13.98 -19.37 7.12
CA LEU A 877 -14.76 -18.25 6.59
C LEU A 877 -15.14 -17.21 7.66
N SER A 878 -15.22 -17.60 8.93
CA SER A 878 -15.67 -16.68 9.99
C SER A 878 -14.73 -15.49 10.23
N SER A 879 -13.48 -15.56 9.75
CA SER A 879 -12.50 -14.46 9.82
C SER A 879 -12.44 -13.59 8.56
N TRP A 880 -13.33 -13.81 7.56
CA TRP A 880 -13.34 -13.11 6.26
C TRP A 880 -13.25 -11.59 6.36
N ARG A 881 -14.16 -10.93 7.12
CA ARG A 881 -14.15 -9.46 7.24
C ARG A 881 -13.04 -8.89 8.12
N ARG A 882 -12.41 -9.72 8.95
CA ARG A 882 -11.55 -9.26 10.07
C ARG A 882 -10.07 -9.59 9.86
N SER A 883 -9.73 -10.57 9.03
CA SER A 883 -8.35 -11.03 8.83
C SER A 883 -7.52 -10.10 7.95
N GLY A 884 -8.15 -9.36 7.04
CA GLY A 884 -7.50 -8.53 6.02
C GLY A 884 -6.71 -9.32 4.96
N ASP A 885 -6.72 -10.66 5.01
CA ASP A 885 -5.95 -11.54 4.12
C ASP A 885 -6.83 -12.71 3.64
N ASN A 886 -7.68 -12.39 2.67
CA ASN A 886 -8.63 -13.34 2.09
C ASN A 886 -7.92 -14.46 1.30
N TYR A 887 -6.66 -14.25 0.88
CA TYR A 887 -5.85 -15.28 0.22
C TYR A 887 -5.47 -16.40 1.19
N ALA A 888 -5.06 -16.07 2.42
CA ALA A 888 -4.75 -17.07 3.44
C ALA A 888 -6.00 -17.91 3.81
N ILE A 889 -7.20 -17.33 3.76
CA ILE A 889 -8.47 -18.05 3.94
C ILE A 889 -8.72 -19.01 2.77
N LEU A 890 -8.53 -18.55 1.53
CA LEU A 890 -8.67 -19.39 0.34
C LEU A 890 -7.69 -20.58 0.38
N ASP A 891 -6.42 -20.33 0.68
CA ASP A 891 -5.40 -21.37 0.86
C ASP A 891 -5.78 -22.38 1.94
N THR A 892 -6.30 -21.88 3.07
CA THR A 892 -6.79 -22.73 4.17
C THR A 892 -7.90 -23.66 3.69
N VAL A 893 -8.90 -23.12 2.98
CA VAL A 893 -10.00 -23.93 2.41
C VAL A 893 -9.47 -24.96 1.43
N GLN A 894 -8.60 -24.57 0.49
CA GLN A 894 -8.01 -25.49 -0.49
C GLN A 894 -7.20 -26.60 0.17
N ILE A 895 -6.41 -26.29 1.21
CA ILE A 895 -5.66 -27.30 1.97
C ILE A 895 -6.60 -28.29 2.66
N LEU A 896 -7.67 -27.81 3.28
CA LEU A 896 -8.65 -28.67 3.95
C LEU A 896 -9.36 -29.61 2.96
N LEU A 897 -9.78 -29.09 1.80
CA LEU A 897 -10.42 -29.89 0.75
C LEU A 897 -9.43 -30.92 0.17
N ALA A 898 -8.21 -30.52 -0.17
CA ALA A 898 -7.15 -31.42 -0.66
C ALA A 898 -6.75 -32.48 0.38
N ALA A 899 -6.90 -32.20 1.67
CA ALA A 899 -6.70 -33.14 2.77
C ALA A 899 -7.83 -34.19 2.91
N GLY A 900 -8.87 -34.11 2.08
CA GLY A 900 -10.03 -34.98 2.10
C GLY A 900 -11.14 -34.54 3.06
N TYR A 901 -11.14 -33.28 3.54
CA TYR A 901 -12.27 -32.74 4.29
C TYR A 901 -13.45 -32.54 3.35
N ARG A 902 -14.59 -33.15 3.67
CA ARG A 902 -15.75 -33.12 2.78
C ARG A 902 -16.63 -31.92 3.09
N VAL A 903 -17.11 -31.25 2.03
CA VAL A 903 -18.12 -30.19 2.11
C VAL A 903 -19.38 -30.65 2.85
N THR A 904 -19.72 -31.94 2.79
CA THR A 904 -20.83 -32.56 3.55
C THR A 904 -20.71 -32.43 5.06
N CYS A 905 -19.51 -32.24 5.58
CA CYS A 905 -19.27 -32.02 7.01
C CYS A 905 -19.68 -30.61 7.46
N ASP A 906 -19.94 -29.72 6.52
CA ASP A 906 -20.32 -28.34 6.75
C ASP A 906 -21.46 -27.90 5.78
N PRO A 907 -22.69 -28.37 6.01
CA PRO A 907 -23.77 -28.32 5.01
C PRO A 907 -24.19 -26.90 4.59
N THR A 908 -23.86 -25.88 5.39
CA THR A 908 -24.19 -24.46 5.11
C THR A 908 -23.04 -23.69 4.47
N ILE A 909 -21.89 -24.34 4.18
CA ILE A 909 -20.67 -23.62 3.82
C ILE A 909 -20.77 -22.90 2.48
N ILE A 910 -21.42 -23.52 1.50
CA ILE A 910 -21.61 -22.92 0.17
C ILE A 910 -22.54 -21.71 0.28
N GLU A 911 -23.63 -21.83 1.03
CA GLU A 911 -24.52 -20.70 1.33
C GLU A 911 -23.75 -19.56 2.02
N ARG A 912 -22.96 -19.88 3.06
CA ARG A 912 -22.15 -18.88 3.78
C ARG A 912 -21.16 -18.19 2.86
N ALA A 913 -20.48 -18.93 1.98
CA ALA A 913 -19.53 -18.39 1.02
C ALA A 913 -20.21 -17.46 0.00
N MET A 914 -21.41 -17.83 -0.46
CA MET A 914 -22.22 -17.01 -1.37
C MET A 914 -22.71 -15.70 -0.74
N LEU A 915 -22.92 -15.70 0.56
CA LEU A 915 -23.39 -14.56 1.34
C LEU A 915 -22.25 -13.70 1.94
N LEU A 916 -20.99 -14.06 1.72
CA LEU A 916 -19.87 -13.20 2.12
C LEU A 916 -19.97 -11.88 1.37
N GLU A 917 -19.84 -10.75 2.07
CA GLU A 917 -19.71 -9.44 1.44
C GLU A 917 -18.25 -9.22 1.01
N GLU A 918 -18.06 -8.60 -0.15
CA GLU A 918 -16.78 -8.15 -0.66
C GLU A 918 -16.95 -6.66 -0.99
N GLU A 919 -16.08 -5.82 -0.44
CA GLU A 919 -16.12 -4.37 -0.63
C GLU A 919 -15.62 -4.09 -2.04
N ASP A 920 -16.48 -3.43 -2.83
CA ASP A 920 -16.08 -2.93 -4.13
C ASP A 920 -15.10 -1.79 -3.94
N LYS A 921 -13.87 -1.98 -4.45
CA LYS A 921 -12.77 -1.03 -4.26
C LYS A 921 -13.03 0.32 -4.93
N GLU A 922 -13.90 0.35 -5.94
CA GLU A 922 -14.23 1.55 -6.71
C GLU A 922 -15.36 2.35 -6.05
N SER A 923 -16.43 1.69 -5.60
CA SER A 923 -17.62 2.36 -5.03
C SER A 923 -17.64 2.42 -3.50
N GLY A 924 -16.80 1.65 -2.81
CA GLY A 924 -16.83 1.49 -1.36
C GLY A 924 -18.11 0.84 -0.83
N GLN A 925 -18.91 0.21 -1.71
CA GLN A 925 -20.14 -0.47 -1.36
C GLN A 925 -19.92 -1.98 -1.24
N ASN A 926 -20.64 -2.62 -0.33
CA ASN A 926 -20.63 -4.08 -0.21
C ASN A 926 -21.55 -4.68 -1.28
N LEU A 927 -20.98 -5.37 -2.26
CA LEU A 927 -21.74 -5.93 -3.37
C LEU A 927 -22.11 -7.40 -3.13
N PRO A 928 -23.36 -7.81 -3.46
CA PRO A 928 -23.73 -9.22 -3.60
C PRO A 928 -22.82 -9.95 -4.59
N ILE A 929 -22.57 -11.25 -4.36
CA ILE A 929 -21.72 -12.07 -5.23
C ILE A 929 -22.18 -12.08 -6.71
N GLY A 930 -23.49 -11.93 -6.93
CA GLY A 930 -24.08 -11.91 -8.25
C GLY A 930 -23.79 -10.64 -9.07
N LEU A 931 -23.27 -9.58 -8.46
CA LEU A 931 -22.93 -8.32 -9.15
C LEU A 931 -21.41 -8.17 -9.38
N VAL A 932 -20.59 -9.10 -8.90
CA VAL A 932 -19.14 -9.08 -9.11
C VAL A 932 -18.79 -9.77 -10.42
N ALA A 933 -18.28 -8.97 -11.37
CA ALA A 933 -17.98 -9.38 -12.74
C ALA A 933 -16.71 -10.25 -12.87
N ASP A 934 -15.75 -10.09 -11.95
CA ASP A 934 -14.37 -10.52 -12.19
C ASP A 934 -14.04 -11.88 -11.55
N ALA A 935 -13.47 -12.78 -12.36
CA ALA A 935 -12.88 -14.07 -11.97
C ALA A 935 -11.69 -13.95 -10.99
N SER A 936 -11.14 -12.74 -10.83
CA SER A 936 -10.12 -12.42 -9.82
C SER A 936 -10.68 -12.32 -8.39
N SER A 937 -12.01 -12.21 -8.23
CA SER A 937 -12.68 -12.18 -6.92
C SER A 937 -12.29 -13.39 -6.08
N ILE A 938 -11.71 -13.13 -4.92
CA ILE A 938 -11.27 -14.17 -4.00
C ILE A 938 -12.50 -14.93 -3.49
N ARG A 939 -13.62 -14.23 -3.31
CA ARG A 939 -14.92 -14.82 -2.95
C ARG A 939 -15.42 -15.79 -4.01
N LEU A 940 -15.32 -15.42 -5.30
CA LEU A 940 -15.73 -16.29 -6.40
C LEU A 940 -14.83 -17.53 -6.50
N ARG A 941 -13.51 -17.38 -6.36
CA ARG A 941 -12.56 -18.50 -6.33
C ARG A 941 -12.80 -19.44 -5.15
N LEU A 942 -13.17 -18.90 -3.99
CA LEU A 942 -13.57 -19.67 -2.81
C LEU A 942 -14.83 -20.50 -3.09
N VAL A 943 -15.88 -19.86 -3.62
CA VAL A 943 -17.14 -20.56 -3.98
C VAL A 943 -16.87 -21.66 -5.01
N HIS A 944 -16.03 -21.38 -6.01
CA HIS A 944 -15.66 -22.37 -7.03
C HIS A 944 -15.00 -23.61 -6.41
N ALA A 945 -13.99 -23.42 -5.54
CA ALA A 945 -13.30 -24.53 -4.88
C ALA A 945 -14.25 -25.39 -4.02
N LEU A 946 -15.21 -24.75 -3.33
CA LEU A 946 -16.24 -25.46 -2.56
C LEU A 946 -17.19 -26.25 -3.45
N MET A 947 -17.62 -25.67 -4.57
CA MET A 947 -18.51 -26.31 -5.53
C MET A 947 -17.86 -27.50 -6.25
N GLU A 948 -16.59 -27.37 -6.68
CA GLU A 948 -15.81 -28.47 -7.26
C GLU A 948 -15.76 -29.66 -6.30
N SER A 949 -15.38 -29.42 -5.04
CA SER A 949 -15.33 -30.49 -4.04
C SER A 949 -16.70 -31.10 -3.73
N ALA A 950 -17.78 -30.30 -3.77
CA ALA A 950 -19.14 -30.81 -3.58
C ALA A 950 -19.55 -31.76 -4.72
N VAL A 951 -19.24 -31.39 -5.96
CA VAL A 951 -19.51 -32.22 -7.15
C VAL A 951 -18.68 -33.51 -7.12
N GLU A 952 -17.39 -33.44 -6.78
CA GLU A 952 -16.54 -34.63 -6.60
C GLU A 952 -17.06 -35.57 -5.50
N ALA A 953 -17.67 -35.02 -4.45
CA ALA A 953 -18.29 -35.80 -3.38
C ALA A 953 -19.65 -36.42 -3.77
N GLY A 954 -20.12 -36.21 -5.00
CA GLY A 954 -21.40 -36.71 -5.50
C GLY A 954 -22.62 -36.01 -4.89
N LEU A 955 -22.45 -34.80 -4.35
CA LEU A 955 -23.58 -33.97 -3.94
C LEU A 955 -24.32 -33.46 -5.18
N ASP A 956 -25.65 -33.52 -5.14
CA ASP A 956 -26.49 -32.92 -6.18
C ASP A 956 -26.22 -31.42 -6.20
N ALA A 957 -25.82 -30.87 -7.35
CA ALA A 957 -25.52 -29.45 -7.50
C ALA A 957 -26.79 -28.55 -7.37
N LYS A 958 -27.97 -29.15 -7.11
CA LYS A 958 -29.18 -28.48 -6.58
C LYS A 958 -29.04 -27.98 -5.14
N ILE A 959 -27.89 -27.45 -4.77
CA ILE A 959 -27.65 -26.89 -3.44
C ILE A 959 -28.51 -25.62 -3.32
N GLN A 960 -29.43 -25.64 -2.36
CA GLN A 960 -30.30 -24.50 -2.06
C GLN A 960 -29.59 -23.58 -1.05
N CYS A 961 -29.60 -22.29 -1.33
CA CYS A 961 -29.12 -21.21 -0.47
C CYS A 961 -30.33 -20.49 0.13
N HIS A 962 -30.30 -20.21 1.43
CA HIS A 962 -31.28 -19.35 2.08
C HIS A 962 -30.85 -17.90 1.86
N GLN A 963 -31.73 -17.07 1.29
CA GLN A 963 -31.46 -15.65 1.14
C GLN A 963 -32.09 -14.86 2.29
N PHE A 964 -31.32 -13.97 2.91
CA PHE A 964 -31.85 -12.88 3.73
C PHE A 964 -32.31 -11.74 2.82
N CYS A 965 -33.61 -11.64 2.56
CA CYS A 965 -34.17 -10.40 2.03
C CYS A 965 -34.22 -9.38 3.18
N MET A 966 -33.48 -8.27 3.08
CA MET A 966 -33.42 -7.22 4.13
C MET A 966 -34.78 -6.56 4.49
N PHE A 967 -35.90 -7.01 3.92
CA PHE A 967 -37.23 -6.41 4.11
C PHE A 967 -38.41 -7.41 4.19
N LYS A 968 -38.17 -8.73 4.28
CA LYS A 968 -39.27 -9.72 4.43
C LYS A 968 -38.94 -10.76 5.50
N GLU A 969 -39.89 -11.02 6.40
CA GLU A 969 -39.77 -11.97 7.52
C GLU A 969 -39.74 -13.45 7.09
N ASP A 970 -39.98 -13.76 5.81
CA ASP A 970 -40.02 -15.13 5.27
C ASP A 970 -38.65 -15.57 4.69
N GLN A 971 -38.16 -16.74 5.11
CA GLN A 971 -36.93 -17.35 4.57
C GLN A 971 -37.18 -17.90 3.15
N HIS A 972 -36.64 -17.25 2.13
CA HIS A 972 -36.73 -17.70 0.73
C HIS A 972 -35.54 -18.62 0.40
N THR A 973 -35.80 -19.78 -0.20
CA THR A 973 -34.74 -20.72 -0.62
C THR A 973 -34.59 -20.70 -2.13
N CYS A 974 -33.39 -20.41 -2.63
CA CYS A 974 -33.08 -20.40 -4.07
C CYS A 974 -31.89 -21.33 -4.38
N SER A 975 -31.76 -21.82 -5.61
CA SER A 975 -30.55 -22.57 -6.01
C SER A 975 -29.36 -21.62 -6.17
N VAL A 976 -28.13 -22.11 -5.97
CA VAL A 976 -26.86 -21.43 -6.32
C VAL A 976 -26.91 -20.72 -7.68
N LEU A 977 -27.60 -21.29 -8.68
CA LEU A 977 -27.75 -20.69 -10.01
C LEU A 977 -28.50 -19.34 -10.01
N HIS A 978 -29.35 -19.06 -9.02
CA HIS A 978 -30.06 -17.78 -8.88
C HIS A 978 -29.12 -16.65 -8.43
N LEU A 979 -28.03 -16.99 -7.75
CA LEU A 979 -27.06 -16.05 -7.16
C LEU A 979 -25.72 -16.01 -7.92
N ALA A 980 -25.49 -16.92 -8.87
CA ALA A 980 -24.23 -17.04 -9.59
C ALA A 980 -23.93 -15.83 -10.50
N PRO A 981 -22.66 -15.37 -10.59
CA PRO A 981 -22.16 -14.49 -11.65
C PRO A 981 -21.91 -15.26 -12.97
N PRO A 982 -21.58 -14.58 -14.10
CA PRO A 982 -21.45 -15.23 -15.41
C PRO A 982 -20.52 -16.45 -15.45
N SER A 983 -19.33 -16.34 -14.87
CA SER A 983 -18.31 -17.39 -14.86
C SER A 983 -18.77 -18.64 -14.10
N LEU A 984 -19.33 -18.47 -12.90
CA LEU A 984 -19.90 -19.57 -12.12
C LEU A 984 -21.15 -20.15 -12.80
N THR A 985 -21.98 -19.31 -13.42
CA THR A 985 -23.17 -19.74 -14.17
C THR A 985 -22.79 -20.67 -15.33
N SER A 986 -21.77 -20.31 -16.10
CA SER A 986 -21.25 -21.16 -17.17
C SER A 986 -20.75 -22.49 -16.62
N TRP A 987 -19.93 -22.46 -15.55
CA TRP A 987 -19.38 -23.66 -14.93
C TRP A 987 -20.48 -24.60 -14.41
N LEU A 988 -21.52 -24.07 -13.76
CA LEU A 988 -22.66 -24.84 -13.27
C LEU A 988 -23.41 -25.56 -14.40
N PHE A 989 -23.52 -24.93 -15.57
CA PHE A 989 -24.16 -25.54 -16.74
C PHE A 989 -23.34 -26.68 -17.33
N ASP A 990 -22.02 -26.54 -17.36
CA ASP A 990 -21.13 -27.61 -17.84
C ASP A 990 -21.16 -28.83 -16.89
N HIS A 991 -21.60 -28.63 -15.65
CA HIS A 991 -21.85 -29.69 -14.65
C HIS A 991 -23.33 -30.11 -14.56
N GLY A 992 -24.15 -29.81 -15.59
CA GLY A 992 -25.48 -30.38 -15.76
C GLY A 992 -26.60 -29.69 -14.97
N MET A 993 -26.40 -28.47 -14.48
CA MET A 993 -27.45 -27.72 -13.79
C MET A 993 -28.59 -27.31 -14.72
N ASN A 994 -29.83 -27.47 -14.24
CA ASN A 994 -31.02 -27.11 -15.00
C ASN A 994 -31.23 -25.57 -14.95
N PRO A 995 -31.23 -24.88 -16.10
CA PRO A 995 -31.47 -23.43 -16.18
C PRO A 995 -32.87 -23.00 -15.73
N ASN A 996 -33.80 -23.94 -15.58
CA ASN A 996 -35.18 -23.73 -15.16
C ASN A 996 -35.46 -24.27 -13.74
N THR A 997 -34.42 -24.37 -12.90
CA THR A 997 -34.59 -24.76 -11.49
C THR A 997 -35.44 -23.71 -10.77
N LEU A 998 -36.47 -24.13 -10.05
CA LEU A 998 -37.36 -23.21 -9.34
C LEU A 998 -36.86 -22.94 -7.91
N ASP A 999 -36.99 -21.69 -7.46
CA ASP A 999 -36.88 -21.32 -6.06
C ASP A 999 -38.17 -21.67 -5.27
N SER A 1000 -38.20 -21.37 -3.96
CA SER A 1000 -39.37 -21.61 -3.10
C SER A 1000 -40.63 -20.84 -3.51
N GLU A 1001 -40.49 -19.78 -4.30
CA GLU A 1001 -41.61 -18.98 -4.80
C GLU A 1001 -42.03 -19.39 -6.23
N GLY A 1002 -41.41 -20.42 -6.79
CA GLY A 1002 -41.70 -20.89 -8.15
C GLY A 1002 -41.07 -20.03 -9.25
N ARG A 1003 -40.08 -19.19 -8.91
CA ARG A 1003 -39.34 -18.35 -9.86
C ARG A 1003 -38.14 -19.12 -10.43
N THR A 1004 -37.84 -18.89 -11.70
CA THR A 1004 -36.62 -19.38 -12.35
C THR A 1004 -35.42 -18.45 -12.06
N PRO A 1005 -34.17 -18.86 -12.34
CA PRO A 1005 -33.02 -17.96 -12.24
C PRO A 1005 -33.17 -16.74 -13.16
N LEU A 1006 -33.84 -16.89 -14.31
CA LEU A 1006 -34.10 -15.79 -15.24
C LEU A 1006 -35.11 -14.80 -14.65
N ASP A 1007 -36.16 -15.29 -13.99
CA ASP A 1007 -37.13 -14.43 -13.27
C ASP A 1007 -36.44 -13.63 -12.16
N TYR A 1008 -35.53 -14.27 -11.44
CA TYR A 1008 -34.78 -13.69 -10.35
C TYR A 1008 -33.85 -12.55 -10.82
N VAL A 1009 -33.13 -12.75 -11.93
CA VAL A 1009 -32.28 -11.71 -12.53
C VAL A 1009 -33.11 -10.52 -13.01
N LEU A 1010 -34.27 -10.76 -13.61
CA LEU A 1010 -35.15 -9.72 -14.15
C LEU A 1010 -35.90 -8.91 -13.07
N GLN A 1011 -36.18 -9.48 -11.90
CA GLN A 1011 -36.93 -8.82 -10.83
C GLN A 1011 -36.06 -8.22 -9.73
N ASP A 1012 -35.10 -8.99 -9.20
CA ASP A 1012 -34.39 -8.61 -7.97
C ASP A 1012 -33.05 -7.92 -8.25
N ARG A 1013 -32.27 -8.37 -9.26
CA ARG A 1013 -30.97 -7.75 -9.57
C ARG A 1013 -31.09 -6.46 -10.37
N PHE A 1014 -32.07 -6.39 -11.27
CA PHE A 1014 -32.29 -5.19 -12.09
C PHE A 1014 -32.81 -4.00 -11.27
N ALA A 1015 -33.62 -4.26 -10.23
CA ALA A 1015 -34.14 -3.22 -9.34
C ALA A 1015 -33.07 -2.63 -8.40
N GLN A 1016 -31.95 -3.33 -8.17
CA GLN A 1016 -30.85 -2.91 -7.29
C GLN A 1016 -29.73 -2.16 -8.03
N ALA A 1017 -29.74 -2.12 -9.36
CA ALA A 1017 -28.60 -1.68 -10.17
C ALA A 1017 -28.48 -0.15 -10.37
N ASP A 1018 -29.37 0.68 -9.80
CA ASP A 1018 -29.38 2.16 -9.75
C ASP A 1018 -28.77 2.96 -10.94
N GLY A 1019 -28.78 2.40 -12.16
CA GLY A 1019 -28.33 3.05 -13.39
C GLY A 1019 -26.83 3.03 -13.68
N GLU A 1020 -26.01 2.26 -12.96
CA GLU A 1020 -24.57 2.14 -13.24
C GLU A 1020 -24.28 1.15 -14.38
N SER A 1021 -23.45 1.55 -15.37
CA SER A 1021 -23.30 0.83 -16.64
C SER A 1021 -22.55 -0.50 -16.53
N CYS A 1022 -21.64 -0.64 -15.56
CA CYS A 1022 -20.83 -1.84 -15.37
C CYS A 1022 -21.68 -3.03 -14.87
N TYR A 1023 -22.62 -2.81 -13.94
CA TYR A 1023 -23.50 -3.86 -13.42
C TYR A 1023 -24.51 -4.36 -14.45
N MET A 1024 -24.96 -3.47 -15.34
CA MET A 1024 -25.84 -3.83 -16.44
C MET A 1024 -25.17 -4.83 -17.41
N ALA A 1025 -23.85 -4.72 -17.63
CA ALA A 1025 -23.12 -5.68 -18.46
C ALA A 1025 -23.09 -7.08 -17.83
N VAL A 1026 -22.89 -7.19 -16.52
CA VAL A 1026 -22.91 -8.47 -15.79
C VAL A 1026 -24.31 -9.10 -15.82
N ILE A 1027 -25.34 -8.31 -15.53
CA ILE A 1027 -26.74 -8.75 -15.57
C ILE A 1027 -27.11 -9.23 -16.97
N TYR A 1028 -26.72 -8.47 -18.00
CA TYR A 1028 -26.92 -8.86 -19.40
C TYR A 1028 -26.25 -10.19 -19.72
N GLU A 1029 -25.00 -10.38 -19.30
CA GLU A 1029 -24.25 -11.60 -19.61
C GLU A 1029 -24.83 -12.83 -18.89
N VAL A 1030 -25.26 -12.70 -17.64
CA VAL A 1030 -26.01 -13.78 -16.94
C VAL A 1030 -27.31 -14.10 -17.69
N CYS A 1031 -28.09 -13.08 -18.07
CA CYS A 1031 -29.31 -13.26 -18.87
C CYS A 1031 -29.01 -13.99 -20.20
N ARG A 1032 -27.97 -13.57 -20.92
CA ARG A 1032 -27.53 -14.19 -22.18
C ARG A 1032 -27.21 -15.66 -21.98
N LEU A 1033 -26.45 -16.00 -20.93
CA LEU A 1033 -26.09 -17.38 -20.60
C LEU A 1033 -27.32 -18.22 -20.26
N LEU A 1034 -28.21 -17.73 -19.38
CA LEU A 1034 -29.44 -18.41 -19.00
C LEU A 1034 -30.33 -18.70 -20.22
N VAL A 1035 -30.55 -17.71 -21.10
CA VAL A 1035 -31.36 -17.85 -22.32
C VAL A 1035 -30.70 -18.80 -23.31
N SER A 1036 -29.39 -18.69 -23.53
CA SER A 1036 -28.64 -19.53 -24.48
C SER A 1036 -28.70 -21.03 -24.15
N ARG A 1037 -28.87 -21.36 -22.86
CA ARG A 1037 -29.01 -22.73 -22.37
C ARG A 1037 -30.48 -23.18 -22.20
N GLY A 1038 -31.45 -22.38 -22.65
CA GLY A 1038 -32.88 -22.73 -22.66
C GLY A 1038 -33.63 -22.36 -21.38
N GLY A 1039 -33.15 -21.36 -20.63
CA GLY A 1039 -33.86 -20.74 -19.51
C GLY A 1039 -35.16 -20.07 -19.98
N ARG A 1040 -36.21 -20.27 -19.20
CA ARG A 1040 -37.57 -19.76 -19.44
C ARG A 1040 -37.92 -18.83 -18.30
N THR A 1041 -38.64 -17.77 -18.62
CA THR A 1041 -39.24 -16.90 -17.60
C THR A 1041 -40.68 -17.33 -17.33
N THR A 1042 -41.10 -17.27 -16.07
CA THR A 1042 -42.51 -17.40 -15.68
C THR A 1042 -43.24 -16.05 -15.71
N LEU A 1043 -42.50 -14.96 -15.94
CA LEU A 1043 -43.04 -13.61 -15.99
C LEU A 1043 -43.68 -13.34 -17.36
N GLY A 1044 -44.82 -12.65 -17.34
CA GLY A 1044 -45.52 -12.27 -18.57
C GLY A 1044 -44.73 -11.27 -19.42
N PRO A 1045 -45.15 -11.02 -20.68
CA PRO A 1045 -44.43 -10.15 -21.64
C PRO A 1045 -44.13 -8.73 -21.14
N ARG A 1046 -44.84 -8.25 -20.11
CA ARG A 1046 -44.63 -6.94 -19.49
C ARG A 1046 -43.32 -6.83 -18.71
N ALA A 1047 -42.76 -7.93 -18.19
CA ALA A 1047 -41.47 -7.90 -17.50
C ALA A 1047 -40.30 -7.58 -18.47
N TRP A 1048 -40.39 -8.05 -19.72
CA TRP A 1048 -39.44 -7.73 -20.78
C TRP A 1048 -39.49 -6.26 -21.23
N ALA A 1049 -40.66 -5.62 -21.13
CA ALA A 1049 -40.84 -4.22 -21.54
C ALA A 1049 -40.02 -3.23 -20.69
N HIS A 1050 -39.67 -3.58 -19.44
CA HIS A 1050 -38.76 -2.79 -18.61
C HIS A 1050 -37.30 -2.90 -19.09
N PHE A 1051 -36.91 -4.05 -19.64
CA PHE A 1051 -35.58 -4.32 -20.17
C PHE A 1051 -35.34 -3.60 -21.52
N THR A 1052 -36.37 -3.46 -22.36
CA THR A 1052 -36.30 -2.74 -23.65
C THR A 1052 -36.43 -1.22 -23.55
N GLY A 1053 -36.75 -0.68 -22.36
CA GLY A 1053 -37.01 0.74 -22.14
C GLY A 1053 -35.79 1.58 -21.72
N VAL A 1054 -34.69 0.94 -21.34
CA VAL A 1054 -33.40 1.58 -21.05
C VAL A 1054 -32.48 1.20 -22.20
N GLY A 1055 -32.15 2.16 -23.06
CA GLY A 1055 -31.53 1.90 -24.36
C GLY A 1055 -30.29 1.01 -24.29
N LEU A 1056 -30.43 -0.20 -24.85
CA LEU A 1056 -29.37 -1.06 -25.38
C LEU A 1056 -29.60 -1.20 -26.88
#